data_AF-A0AB34JN78-F1
#
_entry.id   AF-A0AB34JN78-F1
#
_cell.length_a   1.000
_cell.length_b   1.000
_cell.length_c   1.000
_cell.angle_alpha   90.00
_cell.angle_beta   90.00
_cell.angle_gamma   90.00
#
_symmetry.space_group_name_H-M   'P 1'
#
loop_
_entity.id
_entity.type
_entity.pdbx_description
1 polymer ?
#
loop_
_entity_poly.entity_id
_entity_poly.type
_entity_poly.pdbx_seq_one_letter_code
_entity_poly.pdbx_strand_id
1 'polypeptide(L)'
;MWRLLLLAAAAEAAYVTTAAELTTAVHDPVRGYPSSRGHFFIHSSAEAHIVGLNLTGGKMSTHAGGGVAFVTGPTTYATFFECSIYGNLASGKPGGGVYVNGANANFTLCTIHDNAAVSGGFLYCYYTNSAIVDFTSCNVFSNNANGGAVSATGSTLFVTDSNFYLNVASSSEGAIGCSYTDIVMTGGSIHSNEAASVSISRGTASACIALARHQPSDLMRGSVAQWIGGLSLARGTHKISNVLFYSNTGFDGGAIGVQAENTFSEFVNCTIFHNTAYRGAAFRASLSSSQAASLTIIATQIYENTANSQGGGIWMGAGFLTLDYCNFTANVATSGGDDLYIGSSHAKVCTINTEITSSVSNSAGGLYGTCPLAPQAPPPSPPPHAPPSPPTLPSPLPSLPPAPSTPPPQCPPSPPSLPQPQSSLTGDPHARGAHGDSFDFKGAPGGTYVLLSTPRLSFAVTFVHAKFFTPFSKLWVAGSWIRHAFWTIRSAAGKLIKVHFDSSKPMFNGSKLPCVSLVDDVRFSFDGKAVLKVTTPTWRTAAKITKGAPHYHQLRMDISIQPRYNVGADPVAPHGLLGQTYDNDTIPIHGKRDRYNVLDDGSPTRSRSSIGGHVTTHAAGEGAIEGSAEMYRITNPFDTDFAFSRFGMTAPKAPRATVDVSGSSTTSRKKLASSIAS
;
A
#
# COMPACT_ATOMS: atom_id res chain seq x y z
N MET A 1 -5.61 -1.44 -29.08
CA MET A 1 -5.59 -2.74 -28.38
C MET A 1 -6.66 -3.61 -28.99
N TRP A 2 -6.29 -4.80 -29.48
CA TRP A 2 -7.27 -5.78 -29.96
C TRP A 2 -7.79 -6.54 -28.74
N ARG A 3 -9.10 -6.46 -28.45
CA ARG A 3 -9.76 -7.35 -27.48
C ARG A 3 -9.79 -8.75 -28.10
N LEU A 4 -8.96 -9.67 -27.60
CA LEU A 4 -9.04 -11.06 -28.03
C LEU A 4 -10.08 -11.79 -27.17
N LEU A 5 -11.24 -12.10 -27.74
CA LEU A 5 -12.21 -13.03 -27.17
C LEU A 5 -11.71 -14.46 -27.48
N LEU A 6 -10.97 -15.08 -26.57
CA LEU A 6 -10.40 -16.41 -26.78
C LEU A 6 -11.46 -17.49 -26.49
N LEU A 7 -12.12 -17.96 -27.56
CA LEU A 7 -12.83 -19.24 -27.60
C LEU A 7 -11.82 -20.33 -27.99
N ALA A 8 -10.98 -20.77 -27.04
CA ALA A 8 -10.06 -21.89 -27.26
C ALA A 8 -10.73 -23.22 -26.90
N ALA A 9 -11.64 -23.68 -27.75
CA ALA A 9 -12.05 -25.08 -27.71
C ALA A 9 -10.94 -25.93 -28.39
N ALA A 10 -10.24 -26.74 -27.60
CA ALA A 10 -9.38 -27.87 -28.01
C ALA A 10 -7.84 -27.70 -28.18
N ALA A 11 -7.17 -26.71 -27.60
CA ALA A 11 -5.69 -26.68 -27.53
C ALA A 11 -5.16 -26.79 -26.09
N GLU A 12 -4.02 -27.47 -25.90
CA GLU A 12 -3.39 -27.79 -24.60
C GLU A 12 -2.92 -26.56 -23.78
N ALA A 13 -2.87 -25.36 -24.40
CA ALA A 13 -2.71 -24.05 -23.76
C ALA A 13 -2.93 -22.88 -24.75
N ALA A 14 -3.23 -21.67 -24.27
CA ALA A 14 -3.31 -20.45 -25.11
C ALA A 14 -1.95 -19.73 -25.21
N TYR A 15 -1.51 -19.42 -26.44
CA TYR A 15 -0.25 -18.70 -26.70
C TYR A 15 -0.50 -17.21 -26.95
N VAL A 16 0.17 -16.34 -26.18
CA VAL A 16 0.15 -14.89 -26.34
C VAL A 16 1.51 -14.43 -26.87
N THR A 17 1.54 -13.94 -28.11
CA THR A 17 2.77 -13.51 -28.82
C THR A 17 2.77 -12.02 -29.18
N THR A 18 1.70 -11.29 -28.85
CA THR A 18 1.54 -9.83 -29.07
C THR A 18 0.74 -9.22 -27.91
N ALA A 19 0.65 -7.88 -27.83
CA ALA A 19 -0.07 -7.20 -26.74
C ALA A 19 -1.56 -7.58 -26.69
N ALA A 20 -2.02 -8.11 -25.55
CA ALA A 20 -3.38 -8.62 -25.37
C ALA A 20 -3.96 -8.26 -23.99
N GLU A 21 -5.25 -7.92 -23.97
CA GLU A 21 -6.04 -7.72 -22.75
C GLU A 21 -7.03 -8.88 -22.61
N LEU A 22 -6.90 -9.64 -21.52
CA LEU A 22 -7.67 -10.84 -21.21
C LEU A 22 -8.59 -10.55 -20.01
N THR A 23 -9.89 -10.39 -20.29
CA THR A 23 -10.92 -9.95 -19.31
C THR A 23 -12.03 -10.97 -19.08
N THR A 24 -12.04 -12.08 -19.84
CA THR A 24 -13.01 -13.17 -19.68
C THR A 24 -12.32 -14.52 -19.86
N ALA A 25 -12.42 -15.41 -18.87
CA ALA A 25 -12.17 -16.83 -19.04
C ALA A 25 -13.44 -17.58 -18.66
N VAL A 26 -14.07 -18.23 -19.63
CA VAL A 26 -15.01 -19.32 -19.35
C VAL A 26 -14.20 -20.59 -19.45
N HIS A 27 -13.88 -21.20 -18.33
CA HIS A 27 -13.47 -22.60 -18.33
C HIS A 27 -13.99 -23.32 -17.10
N ASP A 28 -15.03 -24.13 -17.32
CA ASP A 28 -15.37 -25.29 -16.50
C ASP A 28 -14.81 -26.51 -17.26
N PRO A 29 -13.71 -27.14 -16.80
CA PRO A 29 -13.04 -28.17 -17.59
C PRO A 29 -13.80 -29.50 -17.53
N VAL A 30 -14.30 -29.93 -18.69
CA VAL A 30 -14.86 -31.27 -18.90
C VAL A 30 -13.86 -32.35 -18.44
N ARG A 31 -14.35 -33.30 -17.62
CA ARG A 31 -13.65 -34.53 -17.21
C ARG A 31 -13.14 -35.29 -18.45
N GLY A 32 -11.83 -35.52 -18.60
CA GLY A 32 -11.34 -36.23 -19.79
C GLY A 32 -9.88 -36.72 -19.83
N TYR A 33 -8.87 -35.85 -19.74
CA TYR A 33 -7.50 -36.24 -20.12
C TYR A 33 -6.42 -36.08 -19.02
N PRO A 34 -5.40 -36.97 -18.92
CA PRO A 34 -4.65 -37.20 -17.68
C PRO A 34 -3.24 -36.59 -17.56
N SER A 35 -2.62 -35.97 -18.58
CA SER A 35 -1.15 -35.78 -18.55
C SER A 35 -0.58 -34.34 -18.46
N SER A 36 -1.23 -33.29 -18.97
CA SER A 36 -0.77 -31.88 -18.79
C SER A 36 -1.91 -30.89 -19.11
N ARG A 37 -2.13 -29.87 -18.27
CA ARG A 37 -3.15 -28.82 -18.41
C ARG A 37 -2.56 -27.48 -17.99
N GLY A 38 -2.12 -26.63 -18.94
CA GLY A 38 -1.62 -25.28 -18.67
C GLY A 38 -2.52 -24.23 -19.33
N HIS A 39 -2.74 -23.07 -18.69
CA HIS A 39 -3.70 -22.08 -19.18
C HIS A 39 -3.09 -21.09 -20.20
N PHE A 40 -1.92 -20.50 -19.93
CA PHE A 40 -1.31 -19.47 -20.81
C PHE A 40 0.22 -19.60 -20.96
N PHE A 41 0.71 -19.44 -22.19
CA PHE A 41 2.13 -19.24 -22.50
C PHE A 41 2.33 -17.84 -23.10
N ILE A 42 3.11 -16.99 -22.42
CA ILE A 42 3.35 -15.59 -22.81
C ILE A 42 4.82 -15.48 -23.25
N HIS A 43 5.02 -15.27 -24.55
CA HIS A 43 6.34 -15.27 -25.20
C HIS A 43 6.57 -13.99 -26.02
N SER A 44 7.84 -13.71 -26.37
CA SER A 44 8.23 -12.86 -27.51
C SER A 44 7.80 -11.39 -27.46
N SER A 45 8.31 -10.61 -26.50
CA SER A 45 7.99 -9.16 -26.37
C SER A 45 6.48 -8.88 -26.22
N ALA A 46 5.73 -9.86 -25.72
CA ALA A 46 4.30 -9.71 -25.50
C ALA A 46 4.03 -8.92 -24.21
N GLU A 47 2.95 -8.15 -24.25
CA GLU A 47 2.40 -7.46 -23.09
C GLU A 47 1.02 -8.03 -22.80
N ALA A 48 0.88 -8.75 -21.69
CA ALA A 48 -0.36 -9.43 -21.32
C ALA A 48 -1.01 -8.77 -20.10
N HIS A 49 -2.22 -8.25 -20.25
CA HIS A 49 -3.01 -7.69 -19.15
C HIS A 49 -4.14 -8.63 -18.79
N ILE A 50 -4.08 -9.24 -17.60
CA ILE A 50 -4.98 -10.28 -17.13
C ILE A 50 -5.78 -9.71 -15.97
N VAL A 51 -7.09 -9.57 -16.15
CA VAL A 51 -7.93 -8.80 -15.23
C VAL A 51 -9.13 -9.63 -14.76
N GLY A 52 -9.29 -9.77 -13.44
CA GLY A 52 -10.48 -10.35 -12.81
C GLY A 52 -10.66 -11.86 -13.03
N LEU A 53 -9.61 -12.59 -13.43
CA LEU A 53 -9.72 -13.99 -13.82
C LEU A 53 -9.43 -14.96 -12.68
N ASN A 54 -10.16 -16.08 -12.67
CA ASN A 54 -9.84 -17.25 -11.86
C ASN A 54 -8.97 -18.20 -12.67
N LEU A 55 -7.75 -18.41 -12.20
CA LEU A 55 -6.71 -19.18 -12.86
C LEU A 55 -6.40 -20.41 -11.99
N THR A 56 -7.06 -21.52 -12.28
CA THR A 56 -7.11 -22.69 -11.39
C THR A 56 -7.18 -24.03 -12.10
N GLY A 57 -6.76 -25.08 -11.40
CA GLY A 57 -6.89 -26.48 -11.86
C GLY A 57 -5.85 -26.90 -12.89
N GLY A 58 -4.86 -26.03 -13.16
CA GLY A 58 -3.78 -26.38 -14.04
C GLY A 58 -2.83 -27.38 -13.38
N LYS A 59 -2.35 -28.33 -14.17
CA LYS A 59 -1.47 -29.41 -13.72
C LYS A 59 -0.45 -29.73 -14.80
N MET A 60 0.83 -29.44 -14.55
CA MET A 60 1.94 -29.72 -15.45
C MET A 60 2.90 -30.74 -14.84
N SER A 61 3.27 -31.76 -15.62
CA SER A 61 4.23 -32.81 -15.23
C SER A 61 5.53 -32.77 -16.05
N THR A 62 5.52 -32.08 -17.18
CA THR A 62 6.63 -32.03 -18.14
C THR A 62 7.41 -30.70 -18.12
N HIS A 63 6.77 -29.60 -17.71
CA HIS A 63 7.32 -28.24 -17.72
C HIS A 63 7.14 -27.53 -16.35
N ALA A 64 7.91 -26.47 -16.13
CA ALA A 64 7.68 -25.51 -15.04
C ALA A 64 6.43 -24.64 -15.33
N GLY A 65 5.79 -24.08 -14.30
CA GLY A 65 4.53 -23.34 -14.48
C GLY A 65 3.32 -24.27 -14.40
N GLY A 66 3.03 -24.74 -13.19
CA GLY A 66 2.09 -25.81 -12.88
C GLY A 66 0.68 -25.63 -13.38
N GLY A 67 0.20 -24.40 -13.60
CA GLY A 67 -1.15 -24.24 -14.10
C GLY A 67 -1.54 -22.99 -14.86
N VAL A 68 -0.85 -21.86 -14.75
CA VAL A 68 -1.49 -20.60 -15.16
C VAL A 68 -0.74 -19.80 -16.21
N ALA A 69 0.53 -19.48 -15.98
CA ALA A 69 1.27 -18.62 -16.89
C ALA A 69 2.75 -18.97 -16.94
N PHE A 70 3.27 -19.14 -18.16
CA PHE A 70 4.70 -19.27 -18.45
C PHE A 70 5.16 -17.99 -19.16
N VAL A 71 5.90 -17.13 -18.47
CA VAL A 71 6.29 -15.80 -18.96
C VAL A 71 7.77 -15.78 -19.28
N THR A 72 8.12 -15.51 -20.54
CA THR A 72 9.53 -15.56 -20.96
C THR A 72 9.96 -14.42 -21.88
N GLY A 73 11.21 -13.98 -21.70
CA GLY A 73 11.90 -13.01 -22.56
C GLY A 73 12.05 -11.64 -21.92
N PRO A 74 13.20 -10.96 -22.14
CA PRO A 74 13.62 -9.75 -21.41
C PRO A 74 12.71 -8.53 -21.63
N THR A 75 11.90 -8.57 -22.67
CA THR A 75 10.95 -7.51 -23.07
C THR A 75 9.49 -7.92 -22.84
N THR A 76 9.25 -9.10 -22.26
CA THR A 76 7.90 -9.63 -22.01
C THR A 76 7.40 -9.17 -20.65
N TYR A 77 6.15 -8.73 -20.60
CA TYR A 77 5.53 -8.19 -19.38
C TYR A 77 4.12 -8.76 -19.21
N ALA A 78 3.82 -9.26 -18.01
CA ALA A 78 2.50 -9.76 -17.66
C ALA A 78 1.96 -9.05 -16.41
N THR A 79 0.76 -8.47 -16.51
CA THR A 79 0.00 -7.90 -15.39
C THR A 79 -1.16 -8.78 -15.01
N PHE A 80 -1.35 -8.97 -13.72
CA PHE A 80 -2.47 -9.63 -13.09
C PHE A 80 -3.13 -8.63 -12.14
N PHE A 81 -4.39 -8.28 -12.40
CA PHE A 81 -5.17 -7.36 -11.59
C PHE A 81 -6.47 -8.02 -11.13
N GLU A 82 -6.70 -8.08 -9.82
CA GLU A 82 -7.89 -8.71 -9.22
C GLU A 82 -8.09 -10.19 -9.63
N CYS A 83 -7.00 -10.91 -9.90
CA CYS A 83 -7.05 -12.32 -10.27
C CYS A 83 -7.05 -13.24 -9.05
N SER A 84 -7.73 -14.39 -9.15
CA SER A 84 -7.59 -15.49 -8.19
C SER A 84 -6.77 -16.61 -8.80
N ILE A 85 -5.58 -16.91 -8.27
CA ILE A 85 -4.66 -17.92 -8.80
C ILE A 85 -4.53 -19.05 -7.80
N TYR A 86 -5.16 -20.19 -8.06
CA TYR A 86 -5.25 -21.23 -7.04
C TYR A 86 -5.37 -22.67 -7.50
N GLY A 87 -4.99 -23.62 -6.66
CA GLY A 87 -5.17 -25.05 -6.94
C GLY A 87 -4.36 -25.55 -8.13
N ASN A 88 -3.23 -24.91 -8.43
CA ASN A 88 -2.37 -25.26 -9.56
C ASN A 88 -1.17 -26.11 -9.12
N LEU A 89 -0.73 -27.06 -9.95
CA LEU A 89 0.28 -28.05 -9.56
C LEU A 89 1.39 -28.25 -10.61
N ALA A 90 2.63 -27.94 -10.26
CA ALA A 90 3.84 -28.31 -11.01
C ALA A 90 4.48 -29.57 -10.40
N SER A 91 4.18 -30.75 -10.94
CA SER A 91 4.71 -32.01 -10.42
C SER A 91 6.15 -32.22 -10.88
N GLY A 92 7.11 -32.27 -9.94
CA GLY A 92 8.53 -32.47 -10.25
C GLY A 92 9.22 -31.25 -10.88
N LYS A 93 8.55 -30.08 -10.92
CA LYS A 93 9.01 -28.85 -11.57
C LYS A 93 8.69 -27.60 -10.71
N PRO A 94 9.33 -26.44 -10.95
CA PRO A 94 9.07 -25.23 -10.19
C PRO A 94 7.87 -24.39 -10.72
N GLY A 95 7.39 -23.46 -9.89
CA GLY A 95 6.39 -22.44 -10.22
C GLY A 95 4.99 -23.01 -10.36
N GLY A 96 4.32 -23.35 -9.25
CA GLY A 96 3.05 -24.09 -9.31
C GLY A 96 1.89 -23.31 -9.93
N GLY A 97 1.80 -22.00 -9.64
CA GLY A 97 0.90 -21.08 -10.33
C GLY A 97 1.57 -20.47 -11.56
N VAL A 98 2.63 -19.71 -11.33
CA VAL A 98 3.31 -18.89 -12.34
C VAL A 98 4.79 -19.24 -12.40
N TYR A 99 5.32 -19.31 -13.62
CA TYR A 99 6.74 -19.42 -13.88
C TYR A 99 7.22 -18.24 -14.73
N VAL A 100 8.25 -17.56 -14.25
CA VAL A 100 8.87 -16.39 -14.91
C VAL A 100 10.33 -16.70 -15.21
N ASN A 101 10.71 -16.56 -16.47
CA ASN A 101 12.08 -16.74 -16.92
C ASN A 101 12.56 -15.52 -17.72
N GLY A 102 13.34 -14.67 -17.05
CA GLY A 102 13.90 -13.45 -17.64
C GLY A 102 12.83 -12.49 -18.17
N ALA A 103 11.68 -12.38 -17.52
CA ALA A 103 10.57 -11.51 -17.89
C ALA A 103 9.99 -10.79 -16.66
N ASN A 104 9.06 -9.85 -16.86
CA ASN A 104 8.43 -9.09 -15.78
C ASN A 104 7.00 -9.58 -15.49
N ALA A 105 6.64 -9.67 -14.21
CA ALA A 105 5.31 -10.13 -13.80
C ALA A 105 4.78 -9.35 -12.59
N ASN A 106 3.65 -8.66 -12.76
CA ASN A 106 3.09 -7.76 -11.76
C ASN A 106 1.72 -8.22 -11.30
N PHE A 107 1.55 -8.39 -9.98
CA PHE A 107 0.33 -8.83 -9.32
C PHE A 107 -0.23 -7.71 -8.46
N THR A 108 -1.48 -7.33 -8.70
CA THR A 108 -2.17 -6.28 -7.96
C THR A 108 -3.56 -6.75 -7.54
N LEU A 109 -3.87 -6.65 -6.24
CA LEU A 109 -5.16 -7.09 -5.67
C LEU A 109 -5.49 -8.56 -5.95
N CYS A 110 -4.47 -9.40 -6.15
CA CYS A 110 -4.66 -10.81 -6.44
C CYS A 110 -4.81 -11.65 -5.16
N THR A 111 -5.61 -12.71 -5.26
CA THR A 111 -5.74 -13.75 -4.23
C THR A 111 -5.09 -15.02 -4.74
N ILE A 112 -4.04 -15.48 -4.07
CA ILE A 112 -3.13 -16.51 -4.58
C ILE A 112 -3.00 -17.62 -3.54
N HIS A 113 -3.50 -18.81 -3.82
CA HIS A 113 -3.54 -19.85 -2.79
C HIS A 113 -3.56 -21.29 -3.28
N ASP A 114 -3.24 -22.25 -2.42
CA ASP A 114 -3.32 -23.68 -2.72
C ASP A 114 -2.55 -24.11 -3.99
N ASN A 115 -1.50 -23.36 -4.37
CA ASN A 115 -0.64 -23.73 -5.47
C ASN A 115 0.55 -24.55 -4.97
N ALA A 116 0.94 -25.57 -5.72
CA ALA A 116 1.95 -26.53 -5.32
C ALA A 116 3.01 -26.78 -6.40
N ALA A 117 4.28 -26.90 -5.98
CA ALA A 117 5.40 -27.15 -6.88
C ALA A 117 6.58 -27.83 -6.18
N VAL A 118 7.62 -28.19 -6.94
CA VAL A 118 8.91 -28.48 -6.32
C VAL A 118 9.51 -27.22 -5.73
N SER A 119 9.54 -26.08 -6.43
CA SER A 119 9.99 -24.79 -5.87
C SER A 119 9.09 -23.65 -6.27
N GLY A 120 8.80 -22.73 -5.34
CA GLY A 120 7.85 -21.64 -5.58
C GLY A 120 6.44 -22.16 -5.84
N GLY A 121 5.73 -22.52 -4.76
CA GLY A 121 4.41 -23.15 -4.80
C GLY A 121 3.44 -22.32 -5.62
N PHE A 122 3.49 -21.01 -5.47
CA PHE A 122 2.88 -20.09 -6.41
C PHE A 122 3.84 -19.67 -7.52
N LEU A 123 4.91 -18.95 -7.19
CA LEU A 123 5.78 -18.31 -8.18
C LEU A 123 7.19 -18.86 -8.10
N TYR A 124 7.72 -19.23 -9.26
CA TYR A 124 9.15 -19.37 -9.44
C TYR A 124 9.66 -18.37 -10.48
N CYS A 125 10.62 -17.53 -10.09
CA CYS A 125 11.28 -16.56 -10.94
C CYS A 125 12.77 -16.87 -11.02
N TYR A 126 13.28 -17.01 -12.24
CA TYR A 126 14.68 -17.36 -12.51
C TYR A 126 15.21 -16.50 -13.68
N TYR A 127 16.54 -16.35 -13.73
CA TYR A 127 17.35 -15.72 -14.80
C TYR A 127 17.89 -14.31 -14.49
N THR A 128 19.11 -14.05 -14.97
CA THR A 128 20.05 -13.02 -14.51
C THR A 128 19.67 -11.56 -14.85
N ASN A 129 19.53 -10.75 -13.81
CA ASN A 129 19.69 -9.28 -13.75
C ASN A 129 18.61 -8.35 -14.33
N SER A 130 17.43 -8.83 -14.77
CA SER A 130 16.39 -7.90 -15.26
C SER A 130 14.93 -8.28 -14.99
N ALA A 131 14.64 -9.47 -14.47
CA ALA A 131 13.26 -9.84 -14.13
C ALA A 131 12.79 -9.07 -12.89
N ILE A 132 11.74 -8.28 -13.04
CA ILE A 132 11.06 -7.57 -11.97
C ILE A 132 9.71 -8.24 -11.71
N VAL A 133 9.46 -8.58 -10.45
CA VAL A 133 8.16 -9.08 -10.00
C VAL A 133 7.62 -8.21 -8.88
N ASP A 134 6.42 -7.67 -9.10
CA ASP A 134 5.74 -6.82 -8.15
C ASP A 134 4.52 -7.50 -7.54
N PHE A 135 4.38 -7.42 -6.22
CA PHE A 135 3.17 -7.76 -5.48
C PHE A 135 2.63 -6.50 -4.81
N THR A 136 1.42 -6.08 -5.16
CA THR A 136 0.74 -4.93 -4.54
C THR A 136 -0.62 -5.34 -4.01
N SER A 137 -0.84 -5.20 -2.70
CA SER A 137 -2.12 -5.54 -2.05
C SER A 137 -2.64 -6.96 -2.34
N CYS A 138 -1.72 -7.93 -2.43
CA CYS A 138 -2.07 -9.32 -2.70
C CYS A 138 -2.17 -10.14 -1.41
N ASN A 139 -2.98 -11.20 -1.42
CA ASN A 139 -2.99 -12.23 -0.38
C ASN A 139 -2.43 -13.53 -0.95
N VAL A 140 -1.31 -14.01 -0.42
CA VAL A 140 -0.58 -15.20 -0.87
C VAL A 140 -0.54 -16.22 0.27
N PHE A 141 -1.33 -17.28 0.19
CA PHE A 141 -1.47 -18.20 1.31
C PHE A 141 -1.66 -19.66 0.94
N SER A 142 -1.34 -20.57 1.86
CA SER A 142 -1.54 -22.02 1.65
C SER A 142 -0.85 -22.58 0.40
N ASN A 143 0.21 -21.93 -0.08
CA ASN A 143 1.02 -22.43 -1.19
C ASN A 143 2.11 -23.37 -0.65
N ASN A 144 2.45 -24.41 -1.40
CA ASN A 144 3.31 -25.51 -0.93
C ASN A 144 4.46 -25.85 -1.91
N ALA A 145 5.71 -25.60 -1.53
CA ALA A 145 6.90 -26.03 -2.30
C ALA A 145 8.22 -25.93 -1.52
N ASN A 146 9.31 -26.54 -2.01
CA ASN A 146 10.69 -26.28 -1.57
C ASN A 146 11.09 -24.83 -1.97
N GLY A 147 11.03 -23.87 -1.04
CA GLY A 147 11.11 -22.43 -1.38
C GLY A 147 9.82 -21.65 -1.09
N GLY A 148 8.78 -22.30 -0.56
CA GLY A 148 7.59 -21.62 -0.06
C GLY A 148 6.64 -21.18 -1.15
N ALA A 149 5.93 -20.08 -0.94
CA ALA A 149 5.04 -19.53 -1.96
C ALA A 149 5.80 -18.94 -3.15
N VAL A 150 6.89 -18.21 -2.88
CA VAL A 150 7.68 -17.51 -3.89
C VAL A 150 9.13 -17.92 -3.78
N SER A 151 9.71 -18.41 -4.88
CA SER A 151 11.13 -18.67 -4.99
C SER A 151 11.72 -17.85 -6.14
N ALA A 152 12.67 -16.98 -5.84
CA ALA A 152 13.24 -16.02 -6.77
C ALA A 152 14.76 -16.12 -6.81
N THR A 153 15.32 -16.22 -8.02
CA THR A 153 16.76 -16.32 -8.25
C THR A 153 17.25 -15.36 -9.34
N GLY A 154 18.19 -14.46 -9.01
CA GLY A 154 18.78 -13.53 -9.99
C GLY A 154 17.88 -12.36 -10.41
N SER A 155 16.84 -12.05 -9.63
CA SER A 155 15.73 -11.14 -9.98
C SER A 155 15.55 -9.98 -8.99
N THR A 156 14.57 -9.10 -9.20
CA THR A 156 14.13 -8.10 -8.21
C THR A 156 12.68 -8.35 -7.82
N LEU A 157 12.40 -8.41 -6.52
CA LEU A 157 11.06 -8.54 -5.96
C LEU A 157 10.63 -7.28 -5.23
N PHE A 158 9.48 -6.74 -5.57
CA PHE A 158 8.81 -5.72 -4.77
C PHE A 158 7.56 -6.29 -4.10
N VAL A 159 7.46 -6.14 -2.79
CA VAL A 159 6.28 -6.55 -2.02
C VAL A 159 5.73 -5.34 -1.30
N THR A 160 4.55 -4.87 -1.70
CA THR A 160 3.89 -3.70 -1.14
C THR A 160 2.52 -4.07 -0.60
N ASP A 161 2.27 -3.78 0.68
CA ASP A 161 0.98 -3.98 1.36
C ASP A 161 0.35 -5.38 1.13
N SER A 162 1.19 -6.40 0.92
CA SER A 162 0.74 -7.75 0.58
C SER A 162 0.99 -8.72 1.73
N ASN A 163 0.12 -9.71 1.87
CA ASN A 163 0.15 -10.66 2.97
C ASN A 163 0.61 -12.04 2.50
N PHE A 164 1.57 -12.63 3.20
CA PHE A 164 2.05 -13.99 2.95
C PHE A 164 1.85 -14.85 4.18
N TYR A 165 0.92 -15.80 4.15
CA TYR A 165 0.59 -16.57 5.35
C TYR A 165 0.21 -18.02 5.09
N LEU A 166 0.42 -18.91 6.07
CA LEU A 166 0.09 -20.33 5.95
C LEU A 166 0.76 -21.03 4.76
N ASN A 167 1.82 -20.45 4.19
CA ASN A 167 2.58 -21.11 3.13
C ASN A 167 3.55 -22.10 3.77
N VAL A 168 3.75 -23.21 3.07
CA VAL A 168 4.50 -24.36 3.57
C VAL A 168 5.69 -24.61 2.67
N ALA A 169 6.87 -24.77 3.27
CA ALA A 169 8.02 -25.31 2.58
C ALA A 169 8.62 -26.53 3.26
N SER A 170 9.09 -27.45 2.41
CA SER A 170 9.84 -28.64 2.85
C SER A 170 11.31 -28.34 3.21
N SER A 171 11.76 -27.11 3.02
CA SER A 171 13.11 -26.62 3.31
C SER A 171 13.04 -25.25 4.00
N SER A 172 14.17 -24.67 4.39
CA SER A 172 14.31 -23.44 5.21
C SER A 172 13.73 -22.14 4.64
N GLU A 173 12.76 -22.15 3.72
CA GLU A 173 12.24 -20.98 3.00
C GLU A 173 10.72 -21.10 2.82
N GLY A 174 9.91 -20.79 3.84
CA GLY A 174 8.45 -21.04 3.90
C GLY A 174 7.55 -20.07 3.14
N ALA A 175 7.75 -18.74 3.21
CA ALA A 175 6.89 -17.81 2.48
C ALA A 175 7.57 -17.27 1.21
N ILE A 176 8.77 -16.70 1.37
CA ILE A 176 9.56 -16.12 0.28
C ILE A 176 11.02 -16.57 0.41
N GLY A 177 11.52 -17.30 -0.59
CA GLY A 177 12.92 -17.66 -0.75
C GLY A 177 13.60 -16.85 -1.86
N CYS A 178 14.64 -16.11 -1.51
CA CYS A 178 15.40 -15.26 -2.44
C CYS A 178 16.87 -15.67 -2.49
N SER A 179 17.37 -15.92 -3.70
CA SER A 179 18.79 -16.15 -3.99
C SER A 179 19.29 -15.16 -5.03
N TYR A 180 20.40 -14.45 -4.84
CA TYR A 180 20.89 -13.45 -5.80
C TYR A 180 19.80 -12.45 -6.24
N THR A 181 18.91 -12.10 -5.32
CA THR A 181 17.70 -11.35 -5.61
C THR A 181 17.60 -10.18 -4.66
N ASP A 182 17.32 -9.00 -5.21
CA ASP A 182 17.02 -7.83 -4.41
C ASP A 182 15.55 -7.85 -4.04
N ILE A 183 15.24 -7.74 -2.75
CA ILE A 183 13.86 -7.68 -2.27
C ILE A 183 13.62 -6.36 -1.54
N VAL A 184 12.55 -5.68 -1.93
CA VAL A 184 12.06 -4.47 -1.27
C VAL A 184 10.65 -4.74 -0.75
N MET A 185 10.51 -4.78 0.57
CA MET A 185 9.23 -5.02 1.23
C MET A 185 8.76 -3.77 1.96
N THR A 186 7.54 -3.31 1.67
CA THR A 186 6.94 -2.13 2.29
C THR A 186 5.45 -2.34 2.62
N GLY A 187 5.14 -2.47 3.91
CA GLY A 187 3.79 -2.78 4.38
C GLY A 187 3.38 -4.24 4.13
N GLY A 188 2.20 -4.61 4.63
CA GLY A 188 1.72 -6.00 4.61
C GLY A 188 2.30 -6.85 5.73
N SER A 189 1.93 -8.13 5.78
CA SER A 189 2.32 -9.05 6.83
C SER A 189 2.81 -10.39 6.28
N ILE A 190 3.87 -10.93 6.86
CA ILE A 190 4.26 -12.32 6.63
C ILE A 190 4.03 -13.07 7.94
N HIS A 191 3.17 -14.08 8.01
CA HIS A 191 2.89 -14.73 9.30
C HIS A 191 2.40 -16.16 9.14
N SER A 192 2.54 -16.97 10.18
CA SER A 192 2.01 -18.34 10.22
C SER A 192 2.50 -19.21 9.07
N ASN A 193 3.71 -18.96 8.55
CA ASN A 193 4.30 -19.78 7.50
C ASN A 193 5.12 -20.92 8.13
N GLU A 194 5.14 -22.07 7.46
CA GLU A 194 5.83 -23.27 7.92
C GLU A 194 7.13 -23.45 7.13
N ALA A 195 8.24 -23.55 7.87
CA ALA A 195 9.61 -23.26 7.43
C ALA A 195 9.86 -21.77 7.08
N ALA A 196 11.12 -21.28 7.05
CA ALA A 196 11.44 -19.88 7.41
C ALA A 196 10.65 -18.80 6.65
N SER A 197 10.03 -17.83 7.35
CA SER A 197 9.08 -16.89 6.73
C SER A 197 9.67 -16.13 5.54
N VAL A 198 10.91 -15.66 5.66
CA VAL A 198 11.66 -15.05 4.54
C VAL A 198 13.12 -15.47 4.62
N SER A 199 13.67 -15.97 3.52
CA SER A 199 15.10 -16.27 3.35
C SER A 199 15.69 -15.38 2.26
N ILE A 200 16.78 -14.67 2.59
CA ILE A 200 17.52 -13.82 1.65
C ILE A 200 18.97 -14.29 1.62
N SER A 201 19.42 -14.80 0.45
CA SER A 201 20.80 -15.25 0.26
C SER A 201 21.45 -14.68 -1.02
N ARG A 202 22.67 -14.10 -0.91
CA ARG A 202 23.56 -13.72 -2.04
C ARG A 202 23.10 -12.60 -2.99
N GLY A 203 22.35 -11.58 -2.55
CA GLY A 203 22.09 -10.37 -3.35
C GLY A 203 23.28 -9.38 -3.32
N THR A 204 23.60 -8.74 -4.46
CA THR A 204 24.59 -7.66 -4.53
C THR A 204 24.03 -6.27 -4.20
N ALA A 205 22.75 -6.12 -3.87
CA ALA A 205 22.18 -4.84 -3.45
C ALA A 205 21.34 -4.94 -2.16
N SER A 206 21.18 -3.79 -1.51
CA SER A 206 20.52 -3.62 -0.21
C SER A 206 19.11 -4.22 -0.17
N ALA A 207 18.93 -5.35 0.50
CA ALA A 207 17.59 -5.84 0.83
C ALA A 207 16.99 -4.89 1.89
N CYS A 208 16.04 -4.04 1.49
CA CYS A 208 15.37 -3.10 2.37
C CYS A 208 14.01 -3.67 2.79
N ILE A 209 13.89 -4.14 4.04
CA ILE A 209 12.60 -4.47 4.64
C ILE A 209 12.22 -3.30 5.54
N ALA A 210 11.43 -2.37 5.02
CA ALA A 210 11.07 -1.14 5.73
C ALA A 210 9.55 -1.09 5.91
N LEU A 211 9.09 -1.10 7.16
CA LEU A 211 7.70 -0.74 7.45
C LEU A 211 7.61 0.76 7.75
N ALA A 212 6.44 1.32 7.53
CA ALA A 212 6.10 2.66 7.98
C ALA A 212 4.73 2.55 8.67
N ARG A 213 4.69 2.09 9.94
CA ARG A 213 3.72 2.48 10.98
C ARG A 213 3.73 1.64 12.26
N HIS A 214 3.59 2.35 13.39
CA HIS A 214 3.16 1.86 14.71
C HIS A 214 1.64 1.60 14.77
N GLN A 215 1.18 0.38 14.46
CA GLN A 215 -0.08 -0.21 14.96
C GLN A 215 0.13 -1.72 15.18
N PRO A 216 -0.39 -2.35 16.24
CA PRO A 216 -0.05 -3.71 16.65
C PRO A 216 -0.81 -4.83 15.89
N SER A 217 -1.18 -4.59 14.62
CA SER A 217 -1.85 -5.61 13.78
C SER A 217 -1.01 -5.92 12.56
N ASP A 218 -0.27 -7.03 12.68
CA ASP A 218 0.20 -7.95 11.64
C ASP A 218 1.55 -7.70 10.96
N LEU A 219 2.39 -8.75 11.03
CA LEU A 219 3.85 -8.72 11.02
C LEU A 219 4.39 -10.18 11.06
N MET A 220 5.67 -10.41 10.68
CA MET A 220 6.46 -11.63 10.98
C MET A 220 6.14 -12.24 12.34
N ARG A 221 5.18 -13.17 12.33
CA ARG A 221 4.58 -13.76 13.52
C ARG A 221 4.22 -15.21 13.32
N GLY A 222 4.42 -16.04 14.34
CA GLY A 222 3.78 -17.36 14.44
C GLY A 222 4.31 -18.34 13.42
N SER A 223 5.40 -17.98 12.74
CA SER A 223 6.05 -18.85 11.80
C SER A 223 6.96 -19.80 12.55
N VAL A 224 6.89 -21.08 12.17
CA VAL A 224 7.61 -22.16 12.81
C VAL A 224 8.57 -22.72 11.77
N ALA A 225 9.86 -22.70 12.09
CA ALA A 225 10.88 -23.22 11.21
C ALA A 225 11.87 -24.12 11.95
N GLN A 226 12.40 -25.10 11.22
CA GLN A 226 13.45 -25.99 11.73
C GLN A 226 14.75 -25.25 12.04
N TRP A 227 14.96 -24.02 11.54
CA TRP A 227 16.18 -23.24 11.73
C TRP A 227 15.85 -21.83 12.23
N ILE A 228 15.34 -20.92 11.38
CA ILE A 228 15.02 -19.53 11.76
C ILE A 228 13.53 -19.25 11.58
N GLY A 229 12.83 -18.85 12.65
CA GLY A 229 11.36 -18.71 12.62
C GLY A 229 10.86 -17.54 11.77
N GLY A 230 11.45 -16.36 11.91
CA GLY A 230 11.05 -15.16 11.16
C GLY A 230 11.87 -14.92 9.89
N LEU A 231 12.98 -14.19 10.02
CA LEU A 231 13.78 -13.69 8.90
C LEU A 231 15.21 -14.26 8.92
N SER A 232 15.59 -14.94 7.84
CA SER A 232 16.94 -15.45 7.61
C SER A 232 17.70 -14.56 6.63
N LEU A 233 18.86 -14.05 7.07
CA LEU A 233 19.74 -13.17 6.30
C LEU A 233 21.11 -13.81 6.11
N ALA A 234 21.58 -13.90 4.87
CA ALA A 234 22.92 -14.39 4.58
C ALA A 234 23.52 -13.75 3.32
N ARG A 235 24.81 -13.41 3.37
CA ARG A 235 25.62 -12.95 2.24
C ARG A 235 25.01 -11.74 1.52
N GLY A 236 25.43 -10.53 1.89
CA GLY A 236 24.95 -9.29 1.29
C GLY A 236 24.74 -8.17 2.32
N THR A 237 24.20 -7.04 1.86
CA THR A 237 23.82 -5.91 2.71
C THR A 237 22.31 -5.86 2.92
N HIS A 238 21.85 -5.75 4.16
CA HIS A 238 20.43 -5.74 4.51
C HIS A 238 20.13 -4.53 5.40
N LYS A 239 19.03 -3.84 5.12
CA LYS A 239 18.52 -2.73 5.93
C LYS A 239 17.09 -3.01 6.33
N ILE A 240 16.86 -3.20 7.62
CA ILE A 240 15.55 -3.51 8.18
C ILE A 240 15.15 -2.37 9.08
N SER A 241 13.97 -1.78 8.88
CA SER A 241 13.54 -0.65 9.70
C SER A 241 12.06 -0.64 10.03
N ASN A 242 11.76 -0.24 11.27
CA ASN A 242 10.40 -0.14 11.81
C ASN A 242 9.62 -1.47 11.77
N VAL A 243 10.34 -2.60 11.82
CA VAL A 243 9.74 -3.93 11.74
C VAL A 243 9.56 -4.47 13.14
N LEU A 244 8.35 -4.95 13.44
CA LEU A 244 8.13 -5.73 14.65
C LEU A 244 8.57 -7.20 14.35
N PHE A 245 8.94 -8.03 15.32
CA PHE A 245 9.00 -9.49 15.14
C PHE A 245 8.47 -10.16 16.40
N TYR A 246 7.40 -10.95 16.33
CA TYR A 246 6.88 -11.59 17.54
C TYR A 246 6.30 -12.98 17.39
N SER A 247 6.39 -13.80 18.45
CA SER A 247 5.86 -15.16 18.44
C SER A 247 6.39 -16.04 17.31
N ASN A 248 7.61 -15.79 16.82
CA ASN A 248 8.28 -16.68 15.87
C ASN A 248 9.04 -17.76 16.62
N THR A 249 9.02 -18.97 16.08
CA THR A 249 9.68 -20.13 16.67
C THR A 249 10.71 -20.70 15.70
N GLY A 250 11.98 -20.69 16.09
CA GLY A 250 13.07 -21.30 15.34
C GLY A 250 13.86 -22.28 16.21
N PHE A 251 14.69 -23.11 15.59
CA PHE A 251 15.71 -23.84 16.37
C PHE A 251 16.87 -22.90 16.70
N ASP A 252 17.45 -22.25 15.70
CA ASP A 252 18.66 -21.43 15.77
C ASP A 252 18.33 -20.01 15.23
N GLY A 253 17.69 -19.18 16.06
CA GLY A 253 17.16 -17.86 15.69
C GLY A 253 15.64 -17.81 15.72
N GLY A 254 15.03 -17.26 16.77
CA GLY A 254 13.57 -17.27 16.91
C GLY A 254 12.92 -16.30 15.93
N ALA A 255 13.18 -15.00 16.10
CA ALA A 255 12.77 -13.98 15.15
C ALA A 255 13.73 -13.87 13.96
N ILE A 256 15.02 -13.65 14.20
CA ILE A 256 15.97 -13.29 13.15
C ILE A 256 17.23 -14.15 13.26
N GLY A 257 17.72 -14.63 12.12
CA GLY A 257 19.03 -15.25 12.04
C GLY A 257 19.88 -14.60 10.96
N VAL A 258 21.08 -14.18 11.35
CA VAL A 258 22.08 -13.56 10.47
C VAL A 258 23.26 -14.51 10.35
N GLN A 259 23.57 -14.95 9.14
CA GLN A 259 24.50 -16.05 8.89
C GLN A 259 25.51 -15.73 7.78
N ALA A 260 26.58 -16.51 7.71
CA ALA A 260 27.58 -16.57 6.63
C ALA A 260 28.56 -15.39 6.53
N GLU A 261 29.57 -15.58 5.67
CA GLU A 261 30.59 -14.60 5.29
C GLU A 261 29.98 -13.43 4.48
N ASN A 262 30.54 -12.23 4.62
CA ASN A 262 30.16 -11.03 3.87
C ASN A 262 28.70 -10.57 4.09
N THR A 263 28.21 -10.67 5.34
CA THR A 263 26.85 -10.23 5.71
C THR A 263 26.91 -8.94 6.53
N PHE A 264 26.32 -7.87 6.00
CA PHE A 264 26.19 -6.58 6.67
C PHE A 264 24.72 -6.28 6.88
N SER A 265 24.24 -6.30 8.13
CA SER A 265 22.81 -6.09 8.40
C SER A 265 22.60 -4.95 9.37
N GLU A 266 21.72 -4.02 9.02
CA GLU A 266 21.34 -2.88 9.85
C GLU A 266 19.86 -3.01 10.23
N PHE A 267 19.55 -2.95 11.52
CA PHE A 267 18.20 -2.93 12.06
C PHE A 267 17.96 -1.60 12.77
N VAL A 268 16.92 -0.85 12.38
CA VAL A 268 16.62 0.48 12.94
C VAL A 268 15.18 0.57 13.40
N ASN A 269 14.96 1.02 14.63
CA ASN A 269 13.62 1.25 15.18
C ASN A 269 12.70 0.01 15.14
N CYS A 270 13.25 -1.18 15.37
CA CYS A 270 12.48 -2.43 15.35
C CYS A 270 11.94 -2.78 16.76
N THR A 271 11.01 -3.73 16.84
CA THR A 271 10.51 -4.25 18.13
C THR A 271 10.39 -5.76 18.09
N ILE A 272 11.15 -6.48 18.90
CA ILE A 272 11.29 -7.93 18.80
C ILE A 272 10.92 -8.56 20.14
N PHE A 273 9.82 -9.32 20.18
CA PHE A 273 9.30 -9.84 21.45
C PHE A 273 8.56 -11.17 21.36
N HIS A 274 8.45 -11.91 22.46
CA HIS A 274 7.75 -13.21 22.50
C HIS A 274 8.25 -14.24 21.49
N ASN A 275 9.50 -14.15 21.01
CA ASN A 275 10.05 -15.15 20.11
C ASN A 275 10.70 -16.28 20.91
N THR A 276 10.71 -17.48 20.34
CA THR A 276 11.25 -18.68 21.00
C THR A 276 12.29 -19.36 20.12
N ALA A 277 13.43 -19.74 20.71
CA ALA A 277 14.42 -20.56 20.03
C ALA A 277 15.20 -21.50 20.95
N TYR A 278 16.00 -22.40 20.38
CA TYR A 278 17.05 -23.09 21.14
C TYR A 278 18.20 -22.12 21.46
N ARG A 279 18.63 -21.29 20.50
CA ARG A 279 19.61 -20.21 20.70
C ARG A 279 19.18 -18.94 19.97
N GLY A 280 19.42 -17.77 20.59
CA GLY A 280 19.20 -16.47 19.95
C GLY A 280 17.73 -16.20 19.65
N ALA A 281 16.89 -16.07 20.67
CA ALA A 281 15.45 -16.03 20.44
C ALA A 281 14.98 -14.75 19.72
N ALA A 282 15.56 -13.58 20.02
CA ALA A 282 15.39 -12.40 19.16
C ALA A 282 16.31 -12.44 17.94
N PHE A 283 17.61 -12.57 18.17
CA PHE A 283 18.62 -12.70 17.12
C PHE A 283 19.57 -13.86 17.37
N ARG A 284 19.85 -14.63 16.32
CA ARG A 284 21.06 -15.45 16.22
C ARG A 284 22.00 -14.86 15.18
N ALA A 285 23.14 -14.33 15.61
CA ALA A 285 24.19 -13.83 14.74
C ALA A 285 25.36 -14.83 14.69
N SER A 286 25.38 -15.67 13.67
CA SER A 286 26.46 -16.63 13.40
C SER A 286 27.26 -16.16 12.18
N LEU A 287 28.08 -15.12 12.39
CA LEU A 287 28.92 -14.55 11.34
C LEU A 287 30.30 -15.23 11.31
N SER A 288 31.02 -15.09 10.20
CA SER A 288 32.38 -15.62 10.08
C SER A 288 33.38 -14.83 10.94
N SER A 289 34.49 -15.49 11.33
CA SER A 289 35.61 -14.87 12.05
C SER A 289 36.48 -13.96 11.17
N SER A 290 36.33 -14.03 9.84
CA SER A 290 36.89 -13.05 8.91
C SER A 290 36.18 -11.70 9.10
N GLN A 291 36.93 -10.60 9.09
CA GLN A 291 36.48 -9.23 9.45
C GLN A 291 35.37 -8.61 8.56
N ALA A 292 34.64 -9.40 7.77
CA ALA A 292 33.75 -8.92 6.71
C ALA A 292 32.26 -9.10 7.00
N ALA A 293 31.84 -9.29 8.25
CA ALA A 293 30.41 -9.37 8.59
C ALA A 293 30.08 -8.59 9.87
N SER A 294 29.01 -7.78 9.81
CA SER A 294 28.56 -6.95 10.91
C SER A 294 27.03 -6.91 11.05
N LEU A 295 26.58 -6.82 12.29
CA LEU A 295 25.20 -6.57 12.67
C LEU A 295 25.15 -5.24 13.44
N THR A 296 24.39 -4.28 12.93
CA THR A 296 24.16 -2.99 13.59
C THR A 296 22.69 -2.90 13.96
N ILE A 297 22.40 -2.64 15.23
CA ILE A 297 21.04 -2.52 15.74
C ILE A 297 20.92 -1.17 16.42
N ILE A 298 19.94 -0.36 15.99
CA ILE A 298 19.75 1.03 16.39
C ILE A 298 18.31 1.22 16.87
N ALA A 299 18.12 1.91 17.99
CA ALA A 299 16.80 2.34 18.50
C ALA A 299 15.77 1.19 18.61
N THR A 300 16.22 -0.04 18.88
CA THR A 300 15.37 -1.24 18.80
C THR A 300 15.02 -1.77 20.19
N GLN A 301 13.77 -2.19 20.36
CA GLN A 301 13.28 -2.81 21.60
C GLN A 301 13.32 -4.34 21.47
N ILE A 302 13.92 -5.03 22.44
CA ILE A 302 14.07 -6.49 22.46
C ILE A 302 13.61 -7.01 23.83
N TYR A 303 12.42 -7.61 23.90
CA TYR A 303 11.85 -7.99 25.19
C TYR A 303 11.07 -9.29 25.19
N GLU A 304 10.97 -9.96 26.34
CA GLU A 304 10.14 -11.17 26.51
C GLU A 304 10.44 -12.29 25.48
N ASN A 305 11.70 -12.41 25.02
CA ASN A 305 12.13 -13.49 24.14
C ASN A 305 12.71 -14.64 24.97
N THR A 306 12.47 -15.89 24.56
CA THR A 306 12.84 -17.10 25.33
C THR A 306 13.73 -18.04 24.54
N ALA A 307 14.96 -18.25 25.01
CA ALA A 307 15.88 -19.24 24.49
C ALA A 307 15.99 -20.46 25.43
N ASN A 308 15.85 -21.66 24.88
CA ASN A 308 16.00 -22.91 25.62
C ASN A 308 17.47 -23.27 25.94
N SER A 309 18.43 -22.48 25.48
CA SER A 309 19.84 -22.61 25.84
C SER A 309 20.50 -21.24 26.09
N GLN A 310 21.02 -20.54 25.06
CA GLN A 310 21.74 -19.28 25.25
C GLN A 310 21.18 -18.13 24.39
N GLY A 311 21.29 -16.90 24.88
CA GLY A 311 20.93 -15.70 24.12
C GLY A 311 19.42 -15.52 23.99
N GLY A 312 18.73 -15.18 25.09
CA GLY A 312 17.29 -14.91 25.07
C GLY A 312 16.97 -13.74 24.13
N GLY A 313 17.68 -12.63 24.27
CA GLY A 313 17.76 -11.58 23.27
C GLY A 313 18.63 -12.01 22.10
N ILE A 314 19.95 -11.82 22.24
CA ILE A 314 20.91 -12.01 21.16
C ILE A 314 21.88 -13.13 21.50
N TRP A 315 22.04 -14.08 20.59
CA TRP A 315 23.18 -15.00 20.57
C TRP A 315 24.19 -14.54 19.51
N MET A 316 25.40 -14.21 19.93
CA MET A 316 26.49 -13.73 19.09
C MET A 316 27.58 -14.79 19.00
N GLY A 317 27.75 -15.39 17.83
CA GLY A 317 28.80 -16.37 17.53
C GLY A 317 30.17 -15.71 17.34
N ALA A 318 30.44 -15.14 16.17
CA ALA A 318 31.66 -14.40 15.84
C ALA A 318 31.32 -13.21 14.92
N GLY A 319 32.23 -12.24 14.74
CA GLY A 319 31.99 -11.02 13.94
C GLY A 319 31.73 -9.77 14.79
N PHE A 320 31.19 -8.71 14.17
CA PHE A 320 30.98 -7.41 14.84
C PHE A 320 29.50 -7.13 15.10
N LEU A 321 29.16 -6.77 16.34
CA LEU A 321 27.84 -6.31 16.75
C LEU A 321 27.94 -4.88 17.29
N THR A 322 27.14 -3.97 16.75
CA THR A 322 26.96 -2.62 17.29
C THR A 322 25.52 -2.46 17.76
N LEU A 323 25.35 -2.07 19.03
CA LEU A 323 24.07 -1.73 19.63
C LEU A 323 24.05 -0.24 19.96
N ASP A 324 23.10 0.50 19.38
CA ASP A 324 22.92 1.92 19.63
C ASP A 324 21.49 2.22 20.08
N TYR A 325 21.30 2.92 21.20
CA TYR A 325 19.97 3.24 21.75
C TYR A 325 18.99 2.05 21.84
N CYS A 326 19.48 0.84 22.10
CA CYS A 326 18.63 -0.35 22.22
C CYS A 326 18.15 -0.56 23.66
N ASN A 327 16.99 -1.20 23.82
CA ASN A 327 16.45 -1.56 25.13
C ASN A 327 16.19 -3.07 25.20
N PHE A 328 16.66 -3.71 26.26
CA PHE A 328 16.50 -5.12 26.52
C PHE A 328 15.75 -5.33 27.84
N THR A 329 14.61 -6.03 27.83
CA THR A 329 13.87 -6.29 29.07
C THR A 329 13.23 -7.67 29.09
N ALA A 330 13.35 -8.40 30.20
CA ALA A 330 12.64 -9.67 30.42
C ALA A 330 12.90 -10.75 29.35
N ASN A 331 14.05 -10.73 28.69
CA ASN A 331 14.49 -11.87 27.89
C ASN A 331 14.97 -12.99 28.81
N VAL A 332 14.88 -14.25 28.38
CA VAL A 332 15.17 -15.42 29.22
C VAL A 332 15.98 -16.43 28.44
N ALA A 333 17.09 -16.93 29.02
CA ALA A 333 17.88 -18.03 28.52
C ALA A 333 18.19 -19.04 29.65
N THR A 334 17.96 -20.33 29.41
CA THR A 334 18.15 -21.36 30.47
C THR A 334 19.60 -21.63 30.84
N SER A 335 20.54 -21.40 29.92
CA SER A 335 21.97 -21.72 30.03
C SER A 335 22.87 -20.47 30.06
N GLY A 336 22.27 -19.28 30.15
CA GLY A 336 22.96 -17.99 30.32
C GLY A 336 22.95 -17.07 29.09
N GLY A 337 23.18 -15.78 29.33
CA GLY A 337 23.07 -14.74 28.31
C GLY A 337 21.62 -14.37 28.04
N ASP A 338 20.88 -13.93 29.05
CA ASP A 338 19.45 -13.64 28.91
C ASP A 338 19.22 -12.57 27.84
N ASP A 339 19.93 -11.44 27.92
CA ASP A 339 19.87 -10.41 26.89
C ASP A 339 20.91 -10.60 25.79
N LEU A 340 22.14 -11.00 26.16
CA LEU A 340 23.24 -11.17 25.22
C LEU A 340 24.17 -12.32 25.64
N TYR A 341 24.37 -13.26 24.72
CA TYR A 341 25.38 -14.30 24.83
C TYR A 341 26.48 -14.10 23.79
N ILE A 342 27.75 -14.14 24.21
CA ILE A 342 28.94 -14.05 23.36
C ILE A 342 29.64 -15.42 23.35
N GLY A 343 29.53 -16.11 22.21
CA GLY A 343 29.91 -17.52 22.04
C GLY A 343 31.26 -17.78 21.38
N SER A 344 32.02 -16.76 20.97
CA SER A 344 33.38 -16.92 20.44
C SER A 344 34.31 -15.79 20.89
N SER A 345 35.60 -16.10 21.01
CA SER A 345 36.67 -15.11 21.17
C SER A 345 36.82 -14.16 19.97
N HIS A 346 36.24 -14.51 18.82
CA HIS A 346 36.23 -13.68 17.61
C HIS A 346 35.02 -12.74 17.52
N ALA A 347 34.13 -12.74 18.52
CA ALA A 347 33.03 -11.79 18.60
C ALA A 347 33.49 -10.46 19.21
N LYS A 348 33.04 -9.37 18.61
CA LYS A 348 33.28 -8.00 19.09
C LYS A 348 31.95 -7.28 19.20
N VAL A 349 31.55 -6.96 20.42
CA VAL A 349 30.31 -6.27 20.72
C VAL A 349 30.62 -4.87 21.24
N CYS A 350 30.03 -3.88 20.59
CA CYS A 350 30.10 -2.49 20.99
C CYS A 350 28.70 -1.96 21.34
N THR A 351 28.61 -1.21 22.44
CA THR A 351 27.41 -0.48 22.84
C THR A 351 27.64 1.03 22.80
N ILE A 352 26.62 1.76 22.34
CA ILE A 352 26.53 3.22 22.32
C ILE A 352 25.14 3.54 22.89
N ASN A 353 25.04 4.18 24.07
CA ASN A 353 23.74 4.51 24.68
C ASN A 353 22.74 3.34 24.84
N THR A 354 23.24 2.12 25.00
CA THR A 354 22.45 0.90 25.20
C THR A 354 22.76 0.35 26.57
N GLU A 355 21.74 0.18 27.40
CA GLU A 355 21.84 -0.47 28.70
C GLU A 355 21.33 -1.91 28.58
N ILE A 356 22.19 -2.88 28.91
CA ILE A 356 21.81 -4.29 28.95
C ILE A 356 21.61 -4.65 30.42
N THR A 357 20.35 -4.77 30.84
CA THR A 357 19.96 -4.84 32.25
C THR A 357 20.07 -6.24 32.85
N SER A 358 20.12 -7.30 32.03
CA SER A 358 20.11 -8.71 32.46
C SER A 358 21.21 -9.56 31.77
N SER A 359 22.05 -10.18 32.60
CA SER A 359 23.03 -11.25 32.32
C SER A 359 23.67 -11.27 30.91
N VAL A 360 24.69 -10.42 30.67
CA VAL A 360 25.64 -10.67 29.57
C VAL A 360 26.50 -11.88 29.95
N SER A 361 26.54 -12.90 29.09
CA SER A 361 27.46 -14.04 29.25
C SER A 361 28.53 -14.01 28.18
N ASN A 362 29.80 -14.00 28.60
CA ASN A 362 30.97 -13.98 27.72
C ASN A 362 31.93 -15.11 28.05
N SER A 363 31.41 -16.33 28.17
CA SER A 363 32.20 -17.51 28.54
C SER A 363 33.29 -17.88 27.53
N ALA A 364 33.20 -17.37 26.29
CA ALA A 364 34.16 -17.65 25.22
C ALA A 364 35.27 -16.58 25.05
N GLY A 365 35.27 -15.52 25.87
CA GLY A 365 36.34 -14.52 25.88
C GLY A 365 36.33 -13.53 24.70
N GLY A 366 35.15 -13.20 24.14
CA GLY A 366 35.01 -12.15 23.13
C GLY A 366 35.20 -10.74 23.72
N LEU A 367 35.33 -9.72 22.86
CA LEU A 367 35.43 -8.33 23.30
C LEU A 367 34.04 -7.73 23.50
N TYR A 368 33.79 -7.15 24.67
CA TYR A 368 32.55 -6.46 25.04
C TYR A 368 32.88 -5.14 25.75
N GLY A 369 32.31 -4.04 25.28
CA GLY A 369 32.49 -2.73 25.90
C GLY A 369 31.79 -1.59 25.17
N THR A 370 31.95 -0.37 25.69
CA THR A 370 31.46 0.83 25.02
C THR A 370 32.37 1.18 23.84
N CYS A 371 31.77 1.62 22.71
CA CYS A 371 32.60 2.12 21.61
C CYS A 371 33.32 3.41 22.03
N PRO A 372 34.56 3.65 21.54
CA PRO A 372 35.17 4.96 21.65
C PRO A 372 34.26 6.00 20.96
N LEU A 373 33.92 7.07 21.69
CA LEU A 373 33.21 8.23 21.15
C LEU A 373 33.93 8.71 19.88
N ALA A 374 33.19 8.86 18.78
CA ALA A 374 33.73 9.48 17.58
C ALA A 374 34.36 10.85 17.96
N PRO A 375 35.55 11.21 17.44
CA PRO A 375 36.15 12.51 17.72
C PRO A 375 35.14 13.61 17.37
N GLN A 376 34.78 14.45 18.35
CA GLN A 376 33.91 15.59 18.08
C GLN A 376 34.55 16.45 16.99
N ALA A 377 33.79 16.75 15.94
CA ALA A 377 34.24 17.67 14.90
C ALA A 377 34.62 19.01 15.55
N PRO A 378 35.77 19.61 15.20
CA PRO A 378 36.18 20.88 15.79
C PRO A 378 35.13 21.97 15.46
N PRO A 379 34.83 22.87 16.41
CA PRO A 379 33.81 23.90 16.21
C PRO A 379 34.17 24.78 15.00
N PRO A 380 33.17 25.23 14.21
CA PRO A 380 33.41 26.08 13.05
C PRO A 380 34.03 27.41 13.49
N SER A 381 35.02 27.86 12.71
CA SER A 381 35.77 29.10 12.97
C SER A 381 34.84 30.33 12.95
N PRO A 382 35.02 31.30 13.85
CA PRO A 382 34.19 32.51 13.88
C PRO A 382 34.44 33.38 12.63
N PRO A 383 33.39 34.04 12.08
CA PRO A 383 33.54 34.92 10.93
C PRO A 383 34.32 36.21 11.27
N PRO A 384 34.94 36.89 10.28
CA PRO A 384 35.81 38.04 10.53
C PRO A 384 35.06 39.25 11.11
N HIS A 385 35.70 39.93 12.07
CA HIS A 385 35.18 41.09 12.77
C HIS A 385 34.90 42.30 11.86
N ALA A 386 33.74 42.94 12.05
CA ALA A 386 33.44 44.28 11.56
C ALA A 386 34.15 45.36 12.42
N PRO A 387 34.46 46.55 11.86
CA PRO A 387 35.24 47.59 12.54
C PRO A 387 34.48 48.26 13.70
N PRO A 388 35.20 48.85 14.68
CA PRO A 388 34.62 49.29 15.95
C PRO A 388 33.82 50.59 15.82
N SER A 389 32.72 50.68 16.59
CA SER A 389 31.92 51.89 16.78
C SER A 389 32.45 52.73 17.98
N PRO A 390 32.12 54.04 18.07
CA PRO A 390 32.73 54.97 19.04
C PRO A 390 32.25 54.76 20.49
N PRO A 391 32.98 55.29 21.49
CA PRO A 391 32.74 54.99 22.90
C PRO A 391 31.53 55.75 23.46
N THR A 392 30.65 55.05 24.17
CA THR A 392 29.56 55.63 24.98
C THR A 392 29.91 55.64 26.47
N LEU A 393 29.45 56.69 27.15
CA LEU A 393 29.61 57.05 28.57
C LEU A 393 29.18 55.95 29.59
N PRO A 394 29.60 56.05 30.88
CA PRO A 394 29.49 54.98 31.86
C PRO A 394 28.06 54.77 32.41
N SER A 395 27.71 53.49 32.58
CA SER A 395 26.43 53.02 33.15
C SER A 395 26.35 53.13 34.68
N PRO A 396 25.16 53.31 35.28
CA PRO A 396 24.95 53.20 36.73
C PRO A 396 24.81 51.74 37.22
N LEU A 397 24.92 51.58 38.55
CA LEU A 397 24.91 50.37 39.38
C LEU A 397 23.87 49.27 39.01
N PRO A 398 24.13 47.98 39.35
CA PRO A 398 23.31 46.85 38.93
C PRO A 398 22.06 46.66 39.80
N SER A 399 20.93 46.40 39.15
CA SER A 399 19.68 45.95 39.79
C SER A 399 19.57 44.42 39.82
N LEU A 400 18.84 43.94 40.85
CA LEU A 400 18.56 42.56 41.25
C LEU A 400 18.17 41.56 40.12
N PRO A 401 18.40 40.25 40.32
CA PRO A 401 18.19 39.22 39.29
C PRO A 401 16.69 38.97 39.00
N PRO A 402 16.32 38.65 37.76
CA PRO A 402 14.92 38.45 37.37
C PRO A 402 14.38 37.08 37.77
N ALA A 403 13.07 37.04 38.00
CA ALA A 403 12.26 35.86 38.31
C ALA A 403 12.16 34.87 37.11
N PRO A 404 11.74 33.61 37.32
CA PRO A 404 11.77 32.54 36.33
C PRO A 404 10.92 32.85 35.08
N SER A 405 11.46 32.53 33.91
CA SER A 405 10.87 32.75 32.59
C SER A 405 9.64 31.86 32.32
N THR A 406 8.54 32.48 31.89
CA THR A 406 7.35 31.84 31.30
C THR A 406 7.67 31.21 29.93
N PRO A 407 6.92 30.17 29.50
CA PRO A 407 7.13 29.50 28.20
C PRO A 407 6.84 30.44 27.01
N PRO A 408 7.43 30.18 25.84
CA PRO A 408 7.36 31.08 24.68
C PRO A 408 5.93 31.21 24.12
N PRO A 409 5.57 32.36 23.53
CA PRO A 409 4.22 32.66 23.09
C PRO A 409 3.78 31.74 21.94
N GLN A 410 2.57 31.19 22.07
CA GLN A 410 1.90 30.44 21.01
C GLN A 410 1.56 31.36 19.83
N CYS A 411 1.69 30.84 18.60
CA CYS A 411 1.22 31.51 17.39
C CYS A 411 -0.26 31.92 17.53
N PRO A 412 -0.65 33.10 17.01
CA PRO A 412 -2.06 33.49 17.00
C PRO A 412 -2.88 32.52 16.13
N PRO A 413 -4.08 32.12 16.57
CA PRO A 413 -4.96 31.29 15.75
C PRO A 413 -5.36 32.04 14.49
N SER A 414 -5.35 31.35 13.35
CA SER A 414 -5.88 31.89 12.10
C SER A 414 -7.36 32.28 12.27
N PRO A 415 -7.83 33.39 11.65
CA PRO A 415 -9.22 33.79 11.77
C PRO A 415 -10.16 32.70 11.25
N PRO A 416 -11.35 32.51 11.87
CA PRO A 416 -12.30 31.52 11.42
C PRO A 416 -12.79 31.88 10.02
N SER A 417 -12.39 31.08 9.03
CA SER A 417 -13.00 31.13 7.70
C SER A 417 -14.47 30.74 7.82
N LEU A 418 -15.39 31.55 7.27
CA LEU A 418 -16.78 31.15 7.04
C LEU A 418 -16.83 29.72 6.48
N PRO A 419 -17.66 28.80 7.02
CA PRO A 419 -17.70 27.43 6.53
C PRO A 419 -18.11 27.44 5.05
N GLN A 420 -17.13 27.20 4.18
CA GLN A 420 -17.37 27.08 2.74
C GLN A 420 -18.21 25.82 2.50
N PRO A 421 -19.24 25.88 1.63
CA PRO A 421 -20.09 24.73 1.35
C PRO A 421 -19.25 23.55 0.86
N GLN A 422 -19.55 22.36 1.35
CA GLN A 422 -18.81 21.13 1.04
C GLN A 422 -19.77 20.12 0.42
N SER A 423 -19.43 19.63 -0.76
CA SER A 423 -20.13 18.54 -1.43
C SER A 423 -19.43 17.21 -1.18
N SER A 424 -20.17 16.11 -1.19
CA SER A 424 -19.63 14.77 -0.89
C SER A 424 -20.33 13.66 -1.65
N LEU A 425 -19.62 12.55 -1.83
CA LEU A 425 -20.16 11.26 -2.24
C LEU A 425 -19.79 10.22 -1.19
N THR A 426 -20.76 9.61 -0.51
CA THR A 426 -20.49 8.74 0.65
C THR A 426 -21.29 7.44 0.62
N GLY A 427 -20.74 6.35 1.15
CA GLY A 427 -21.46 5.07 1.25
C GLY A 427 -21.67 4.38 -0.10
N ASP A 428 -22.87 3.83 -0.32
CA ASP A 428 -23.34 3.30 -1.61
C ASP A 428 -23.93 4.43 -2.46
N PRO A 429 -23.17 5.01 -3.40
CA PRO A 429 -22.86 6.43 -3.30
C PRO A 429 -24.06 7.38 -3.24
N HIS A 430 -24.23 7.97 -2.07
CA HIS A 430 -25.16 9.07 -1.83
C HIS A 430 -24.45 10.41 -2.02
N ALA A 431 -24.98 11.25 -2.89
CA ALA A 431 -24.46 12.59 -3.13
C ALA A 431 -25.10 13.61 -2.19
N ARG A 432 -24.27 14.53 -1.70
CA ARG A 432 -24.69 15.80 -1.09
C ARG A 432 -23.99 16.96 -1.79
N GLY A 433 -24.73 17.92 -2.30
CA GLY A 433 -24.21 19.09 -3.00
C GLY A 433 -23.92 20.28 -2.09
N ALA A 434 -23.40 21.35 -2.69
CA ALA A 434 -22.97 22.56 -1.99
C ALA A 434 -24.09 23.25 -1.19
N HIS A 435 -25.33 23.21 -1.67
CA HIS A 435 -26.47 23.91 -1.07
C HIS A 435 -27.44 22.98 -0.34
N GLY A 436 -27.06 21.70 -0.18
CA GLY A 436 -27.92 20.66 0.37
C GLY A 436 -28.58 19.77 -0.69
N ASP A 437 -28.21 19.90 -1.97
CA ASP A 437 -28.59 18.98 -3.05
C ASP A 437 -28.42 17.54 -2.57
N SER A 438 -29.29 16.63 -3.00
CA SER A 438 -29.10 15.23 -2.65
C SER A 438 -29.81 14.30 -3.60
N PHE A 439 -29.05 13.33 -4.09
CA PHE A 439 -29.40 12.33 -5.08
C PHE A 439 -28.48 11.12 -4.90
N ASP A 440 -28.88 9.98 -5.45
CA ASP A 440 -28.08 8.76 -5.39
C ASP A 440 -27.47 8.47 -6.76
N PHE A 441 -26.29 7.83 -6.77
CA PHE A 441 -25.57 7.57 -8.02
C PHE A 441 -24.91 6.19 -8.03
N LYS A 442 -25.54 5.26 -8.77
CA LYS A 442 -25.02 3.92 -8.98
C LYS A 442 -23.88 3.88 -9.99
N GLY A 443 -24.02 4.57 -11.11
CA GLY A 443 -23.12 4.48 -12.26
C GLY A 443 -23.12 3.11 -12.95
N ALA A 444 -22.48 3.01 -14.11
CA ALA A 444 -22.22 1.74 -14.79
C ALA A 444 -21.15 0.93 -14.02
N PRO A 445 -21.19 -0.42 -14.07
CA PRO A 445 -20.16 -1.24 -13.44
C PRO A 445 -18.79 -0.98 -14.08
N GLY A 446 -17.81 -0.61 -13.26
CA GLY A 446 -16.46 -0.21 -13.72
C GLY A 446 -16.42 1.16 -14.42
N GLY A 447 -17.52 1.92 -14.42
CA GLY A 447 -17.59 3.22 -15.08
C GLY A 447 -16.84 4.29 -14.30
N THR A 448 -16.06 5.12 -15.01
CA THR A 448 -15.35 6.27 -14.44
C THR A 448 -16.06 7.57 -14.79
N TYR A 449 -16.40 8.37 -13.78
CA TYR A 449 -17.21 9.58 -13.94
C TYR A 449 -16.54 10.80 -13.30
N VAL A 450 -16.67 11.96 -13.96
CA VAL A 450 -16.09 13.22 -13.48
C VAL A 450 -16.97 13.85 -12.40
N LEU A 451 -16.42 14.02 -11.20
CA LEU A 451 -17.08 14.64 -10.06
C LEU A 451 -16.92 16.16 -10.04
N LEU A 452 -15.75 16.66 -10.42
CA LEU A 452 -15.45 18.09 -10.50
C LEU A 452 -14.58 18.39 -11.72
N SER A 453 -14.97 19.38 -12.50
CA SER A 453 -14.22 19.92 -13.63
C SER A 453 -14.17 21.44 -13.54
N THR A 454 -12.96 21.99 -13.57
CA THR A 454 -12.64 23.42 -13.56
C THR A 454 -11.48 23.68 -14.53
N PRO A 455 -11.14 24.94 -14.86
CA PRO A 455 -10.01 25.26 -15.74
C PRO A 455 -8.69 24.55 -15.43
N ARG A 456 -8.43 24.25 -14.15
CA ARG A 456 -7.15 23.69 -13.70
C ARG A 456 -7.27 22.35 -12.97
N LEU A 457 -8.47 21.81 -12.77
CA LEU A 457 -8.68 20.57 -12.03
C LEU A 457 -9.81 19.76 -12.65
N SER A 458 -9.51 18.52 -13.04
CA SER A 458 -10.49 17.47 -13.28
C SER A 458 -10.32 16.39 -12.21
N PHE A 459 -11.41 16.02 -11.55
CA PHE A 459 -11.43 14.99 -10.50
C PHE A 459 -12.52 13.96 -10.82
N ALA A 460 -12.11 12.71 -11.04
CA ALA A 460 -12.98 11.61 -11.46
C ALA A 460 -12.85 10.41 -10.52
N VAL A 461 -13.86 9.54 -10.51
CA VAL A 461 -13.86 8.32 -9.71
C VAL A 461 -14.46 7.13 -10.46
N THR A 462 -14.04 5.91 -10.12
CA THR A 462 -14.59 4.67 -10.67
C THR A 462 -15.59 4.03 -9.73
N PHE A 463 -16.76 3.69 -10.27
CA PHE A 463 -17.84 2.98 -9.58
C PHE A 463 -17.78 1.48 -9.87
N VAL A 464 -17.80 0.66 -8.82
CA VAL A 464 -17.83 -0.80 -8.90
C VAL A 464 -19.11 -1.30 -8.25
N HIS A 465 -19.84 -2.16 -8.95
CA HIS A 465 -21.06 -2.77 -8.39
C HIS A 465 -20.67 -3.86 -7.41
N ALA A 466 -21.37 -3.92 -6.27
CA ALA A 466 -21.17 -5.02 -5.32
C ALA A 466 -22.46 -5.35 -4.59
N LYS A 467 -22.55 -6.61 -4.14
CA LYS A 467 -23.64 -7.09 -3.29
C LYS A 467 -23.17 -7.19 -1.86
N PHE A 468 -23.96 -6.70 -0.93
CA PHE A 468 -23.61 -6.69 0.48
C PHE A 468 -24.80 -6.87 1.40
N PHE A 469 -24.56 -7.44 2.57
CA PHE A 469 -25.56 -7.56 3.62
C PHE A 469 -25.45 -6.38 4.59
N THR A 470 -26.57 -5.79 4.98
CA THR A 470 -26.65 -4.71 5.98
C THR A 470 -27.12 -5.28 7.32
N PRO A 471 -26.26 -5.46 8.35
CA PRO A 471 -26.66 -6.11 9.61
C PRO A 471 -27.82 -5.44 10.34
N PHE A 472 -27.87 -4.10 10.32
CA PHE A 472 -28.92 -3.33 11.00
C PHE A 472 -30.27 -3.42 10.31
N SER A 473 -30.31 -3.22 8.99
CA SER A 473 -31.55 -3.29 8.20
C SER A 473 -31.89 -4.73 7.78
N LYS A 474 -30.95 -5.67 7.98
CA LYS A 474 -30.98 -7.07 7.57
C LYS A 474 -31.18 -7.29 6.07
N LEU A 475 -30.87 -6.32 5.21
CA LEU A 475 -31.12 -6.38 3.76
C LEU A 475 -29.87 -6.83 2.99
N TRP A 476 -30.07 -7.60 1.92
CA TRP A 476 -29.07 -7.77 0.87
C TRP A 476 -29.23 -6.66 -0.18
N VAL A 477 -28.24 -5.79 -0.29
CA VAL A 477 -28.24 -4.66 -1.21
C VAL A 477 -27.32 -4.94 -2.38
N ALA A 478 -27.85 -4.83 -3.61
CA ALA A 478 -27.08 -4.83 -4.85
C ALA A 478 -26.78 -3.37 -5.25
N GLY A 479 -25.73 -2.81 -4.66
CA GLY A 479 -25.33 -1.42 -4.76
C GLY A 479 -24.17 -1.15 -5.72
N SER A 480 -23.56 0.02 -5.60
CA SER A 480 -22.25 0.34 -6.17
C SER A 480 -21.41 1.13 -5.17
N TRP A 481 -20.14 1.37 -5.51
CA TRP A 481 -19.12 1.88 -4.60
C TRP A 481 -18.00 2.57 -5.34
N ILE A 482 -17.35 3.54 -4.72
CA ILE A 482 -16.13 4.14 -5.27
C ILE A 482 -14.91 3.32 -4.87
N ARG A 483 -14.06 2.99 -5.85
CA ARG A 483 -12.79 2.25 -5.65
C ARG A 483 -11.53 2.99 -6.08
N HIS A 484 -11.66 3.90 -7.04
CA HIS A 484 -10.53 4.68 -7.54
C HIS A 484 -10.90 6.15 -7.65
N ALA A 485 -9.91 6.99 -7.43
CA ALA A 485 -9.99 8.44 -7.52
C ALA A 485 -8.83 8.96 -8.38
N PHE A 486 -9.13 9.84 -9.34
CA PHE A 486 -8.18 10.36 -10.33
C PHE A 486 -8.24 11.87 -10.39
N TRP A 487 -7.10 12.53 -10.16
CA TRP A 487 -6.94 13.96 -10.35
C TRP A 487 -6.09 14.22 -11.57
N THR A 488 -6.56 15.09 -12.46
CA THR A 488 -5.77 15.73 -13.51
C THR A 488 -5.73 17.21 -13.21
N ILE A 489 -4.54 17.75 -12.91
CA ILE A 489 -4.35 19.09 -12.36
C ILE A 489 -3.36 19.86 -13.23
N ARG A 490 -3.66 21.12 -13.52
CA ARG A 490 -2.71 22.05 -14.15
C ARG A 490 -2.22 23.05 -13.11
N SER A 491 -0.99 22.87 -12.62
CA SER A 491 -0.38 23.77 -11.62
C SER A 491 -0.27 25.20 -12.15
N ALA A 492 -0.05 26.18 -11.25
CA ALA A 492 0.22 27.58 -11.58
C ALA A 492 1.31 27.73 -12.66
N ALA A 493 2.37 26.93 -12.58
CA ALA A 493 3.49 26.88 -13.52
C ALA A 493 3.16 26.21 -14.88
N GLY A 494 1.93 25.74 -15.08
CA GLY A 494 1.46 25.12 -16.32
C GLY A 494 1.70 23.61 -16.40
N LYS A 495 2.33 23.01 -15.38
CA LYS A 495 2.63 21.57 -15.32
C LYS A 495 1.35 20.75 -15.19
N LEU A 496 1.25 19.69 -15.98
CA LEU A 496 0.18 18.71 -15.85
C LEU A 496 0.58 17.64 -14.82
N ILE A 497 -0.27 17.47 -13.80
CA ILE A 497 -0.08 16.55 -12.70
C ILE A 497 -1.23 15.55 -12.72
N LYS A 498 -0.91 14.26 -12.73
CA LYS A 498 -1.88 13.17 -12.67
C LYS A 498 -1.69 12.41 -11.36
N VAL A 499 -2.77 12.28 -10.58
CA VAL A 499 -2.75 11.54 -9.32
C VAL A 499 -3.84 10.48 -9.31
N HIS A 500 -3.47 9.24 -9.09
CA HIS A 500 -4.39 8.14 -8.86
C HIS A 500 -4.34 7.76 -7.39
N PHE A 501 -5.49 7.52 -6.79
CA PHE A 501 -5.59 6.97 -5.45
C PHE A 501 -6.51 5.77 -5.49
N ASP A 502 -5.98 4.63 -5.05
CA ASP A 502 -6.72 3.40 -4.84
C ASP A 502 -6.78 3.05 -3.34
N SER A 503 -7.30 1.87 -3.04
CA SER A 503 -7.47 1.38 -1.69
C SER A 503 -6.16 1.04 -0.94
N SER A 504 -4.99 1.26 -1.52
CA SER A 504 -3.68 0.89 -0.95
C SER A 504 -2.74 2.09 -0.76
N LYS A 505 -2.44 2.89 -1.81
CA LYS A 505 -1.59 4.10 -1.73
C LYS A 505 -1.87 5.09 -2.89
N PRO A 506 -1.56 6.40 -2.73
CA PRO A 506 -1.64 7.37 -3.82
C PRO A 506 -0.41 7.33 -4.74
N MET A 507 -0.66 7.35 -6.05
CA MET A 507 0.32 7.35 -7.14
C MET A 507 0.31 8.71 -7.86
N PHE A 508 1.46 9.37 -8.00
CA PHE A 508 1.69 10.61 -8.75
C PHE A 508 2.48 10.31 -10.01
N ASN A 509 1.91 10.57 -11.19
CA ASN A 509 2.52 10.30 -12.50
C ASN A 509 3.20 8.91 -12.57
N GLY A 510 2.58 7.88 -11.95
CA GLY A 510 3.12 6.52 -11.92
C GLY A 510 4.15 6.22 -10.81
N SER A 511 4.49 7.18 -9.96
CA SER A 511 5.39 7.00 -8.80
C SER A 511 4.64 7.13 -7.47
N LYS A 512 5.08 6.44 -6.40
CA LYS A 512 4.46 6.57 -5.06
C LYS A 512 4.58 8.01 -4.53
N LEU A 513 3.48 8.59 -4.05
CA LEU A 513 3.49 9.91 -3.39
C LEU A 513 4.07 9.80 -1.97
N PRO A 514 5.04 10.65 -1.59
CA PRO A 514 5.42 10.85 -0.19
C PRO A 514 4.23 11.36 0.66
N CYS A 515 4.28 11.13 1.98
CA CYS A 515 3.22 11.45 2.95
C CYS A 515 2.66 12.89 2.82
N VAL A 516 3.53 13.87 2.58
CA VAL A 516 3.14 15.24 2.19
C VAL A 516 4.06 15.68 1.06
N SER A 517 3.49 16.24 0.00
CA SER A 517 4.27 16.79 -1.12
C SER A 517 3.64 18.08 -1.61
N LEU A 518 4.48 19.07 -1.87
CA LEU A 518 4.08 20.30 -2.55
C LEU A 518 4.72 20.27 -3.94
N VAL A 519 3.89 20.25 -4.98
CA VAL A 519 4.34 20.39 -6.36
C VAL A 519 3.76 21.69 -6.88
N ASP A 520 4.63 22.67 -7.09
CA ASP A 520 4.25 24.06 -7.38
C ASP A 520 3.27 24.62 -6.32
N ASP A 521 2.04 24.91 -6.72
CA ASP A 521 0.94 25.42 -5.90
C ASP A 521 -0.03 24.32 -5.41
N VAL A 522 0.26 23.05 -5.71
CA VAL A 522 -0.60 21.92 -5.39
C VAL A 522 -0.02 21.11 -4.24
N ARG A 523 -0.75 21.06 -3.12
CA ARG A 523 -0.39 20.31 -1.93
C ARG A 523 -1.13 18.98 -1.86
N PHE A 524 -0.36 17.91 -1.80
CA PHE A 524 -0.82 16.55 -1.52
C PHE A 524 -0.54 16.26 -0.04
N SER A 525 -1.56 15.79 0.67
CA SER A 525 -1.42 15.32 2.05
C SER A 525 -2.13 13.99 2.17
N PHE A 526 -1.34 12.93 2.30
CA PHE A 526 -1.82 11.61 2.63
C PHE A 526 -1.54 11.37 4.11
N ASP A 527 -2.55 11.00 4.89
CA ASP A 527 -2.37 10.68 6.32
C ASP A 527 -1.63 9.33 6.54
N GLY A 528 -1.06 8.77 5.47
CA GLY A 528 -0.49 7.45 5.38
C GLY A 528 -1.54 6.35 5.33
N LYS A 529 -2.73 6.55 5.89
CA LYS A 529 -3.70 5.52 6.30
C LYS A 529 -4.88 5.38 5.35
N ALA A 530 -5.62 6.45 5.12
CA ALA A 530 -6.93 6.38 4.52
C ALA A 530 -7.28 7.61 3.70
N VAL A 531 -6.73 8.79 4.01
CA VAL A 531 -7.21 10.04 3.42
C VAL A 531 -6.12 10.67 2.58
N LEU A 532 -6.30 10.68 1.26
CA LEU A 532 -5.56 11.58 0.38
C LEU A 532 -6.35 12.89 0.26
N LYS A 533 -5.71 13.99 0.64
CA LYS A 533 -6.18 15.36 0.40
C LYS A 533 -5.35 15.98 -0.71
N VAL A 534 -6.03 16.49 -1.74
CA VAL A 534 -5.44 17.24 -2.83
C VAL A 534 -5.92 18.68 -2.75
N THR A 535 -5.01 19.59 -2.45
CA THR A 535 -5.29 21.00 -2.22
C THR A 535 -4.60 21.86 -3.26
N THR A 536 -5.40 22.49 -4.12
CA THR A 536 -4.99 23.54 -5.06
C THR A 536 -5.27 24.91 -4.42
N PRO A 537 -4.89 26.04 -5.05
CA PRO A 537 -5.28 27.37 -4.56
C PRO A 537 -6.79 27.55 -4.42
N THR A 538 -7.57 26.98 -5.34
CA THR A 538 -9.02 27.19 -5.45
C THR A 538 -9.86 26.04 -4.88
N TRP A 539 -9.33 24.82 -4.81
CA TRP A 539 -10.10 23.64 -4.38
C TRP A 539 -9.33 22.77 -3.40
N ARG A 540 -10.04 22.27 -2.39
CA ARG A 540 -9.65 21.15 -1.55
C ARG A 540 -10.54 19.97 -1.90
N THR A 541 -9.94 18.87 -2.30
CA THR A 541 -10.64 17.60 -2.54
C THR A 541 -10.02 16.54 -1.65
N ALA A 542 -10.81 15.55 -1.25
CA ALA A 542 -10.28 14.40 -0.55
C ALA A 542 -11.02 13.12 -0.92
N ALA A 543 -10.27 12.04 -0.95
CA ALA A 543 -10.80 10.69 -0.98
C ALA A 543 -10.35 9.99 0.29
N LYS A 544 -11.32 9.42 1.02
CA LYS A 544 -11.12 8.74 2.30
C LYS A 544 -11.52 7.28 2.15
N ILE A 545 -10.55 6.38 2.32
CA ILE A 545 -10.81 4.96 2.46
C ILE A 545 -11.65 4.73 3.72
N THR A 546 -12.77 4.02 3.59
CA THR A 546 -13.59 3.59 4.72
C THR A 546 -13.54 2.06 4.87
N LYS A 547 -13.48 1.62 6.14
CA LYS A 547 -13.42 0.22 6.58
C LYS A 547 -14.54 -0.03 7.58
N GLY A 548 -15.17 -1.20 7.56
CA GLY A 548 -16.09 -1.64 8.61
C GLY A 548 -17.49 -2.01 8.13
N ALA A 549 -18.35 -2.40 9.07
CA ALA A 549 -19.72 -2.82 8.82
C ALA A 549 -20.47 -1.81 7.92
N PRO A 550 -21.30 -2.27 6.97
CA PRO A 550 -21.62 -3.67 6.67
C PRO A 550 -20.55 -4.50 5.92
N HIS A 551 -19.34 -3.97 5.74
CA HIS A 551 -18.44 -4.39 4.65
C HIS A 551 -17.05 -4.69 5.15
N TYR A 552 -16.93 -5.83 5.80
CA TYR A 552 -15.66 -6.38 6.22
C TYR A 552 -14.87 -6.82 4.96
N HIS A 553 -13.58 -6.51 4.91
CA HIS A 553 -12.63 -6.89 3.84
C HIS A 553 -12.80 -6.22 2.46
N GLN A 554 -13.71 -5.25 2.30
CA GLN A 554 -13.90 -4.51 1.04
C GLN A 554 -13.64 -3.00 1.25
N LEU A 555 -12.55 -2.49 0.66
CA LEU A 555 -12.13 -1.09 0.79
C LEU A 555 -12.88 -0.18 -0.19
N ARG A 556 -13.64 0.79 0.32
CA ARG A 556 -14.35 1.80 -0.47
C ARG A 556 -13.87 3.20 -0.15
N MET A 557 -14.26 4.20 -0.95
CA MET A 557 -13.92 5.59 -0.70
C MET A 557 -15.14 6.49 -0.52
N ASP A 558 -15.05 7.38 0.48
CA ASP A 558 -15.88 8.57 0.58
C ASP A 558 -15.14 9.76 -0.03
N ILE A 559 -15.87 10.60 -0.76
CA ILE A 559 -15.33 11.77 -1.46
C ILE A 559 -15.84 13.04 -0.80
N SER A 560 -14.95 14.03 -0.70
CA SER A 560 -15.31 15.40 -0.33
C SER A 560 -14.66 16.41 -1.26
N ILE A 561 -15.39 17.47 -1.56
CA ILE A 561 -14.97 18.58 -2.40
C ILE A 561 -15.39 19.86 -1.70
N GLN A 562 -14.46 20.79 -1.56
CA GLN A 562 -14.67 22.07 -0.90
C GLN A 562 -13.89 23.16 -1.65
N PRO A 563 -14.53 24.29 -2.02
CA PRO A 563 -13.85 25.42 -2.58
C PRO A 563 -13.04 26.15 -1.51
N ARG A 564 -11.99 26.84 -1.94
CA ARG A 564 -11.12 27.68 -1.11
C ARG A 564 -11.19 29.15 -1.52
N TYR A 565 -12.18 29.49 -2.34
CA TYR A 565 -12.37 30.78 -2.96
C TYR A 565 -13.87 31.00 -3.20
N ASN A 566 -14.25 32.23 -3.52
CA ASN A 566 -15.62 32.54 -3.90
C ASN A 566 -15.91 32.02 -5.32
N VAL A 567 -16.50 30.83 -5.40
CA VAL A 567 -16.85 30.18 -6.68
C VAL A 567 -17.79 31.04 -7.52
N GLY A 568 -18.71 31.78 -6.88
CA GLY A 568 -19.67 32.63 -7.58
C GLY A 568 -19.05 33.83 -8.32
N ALA A 569 -17.79 34.15 -8.02
CA ALA A 569 -17.00 35.17 -8.71
C ALA A 569 -16.12 34.60 -9.84
N ASP A 570 -16.05 33.27 -10.01
CA ASP A 570 -15.30 32.64 -11.09
C ASP A 570 -16.02 32.84 -12.44
N PRO A 571 -15.36 33.39 -13.48
CA PRO A 571 -15.96 33.47 -14.80
C PRO A 571 -16.27 32.09 -15.40
N VAL A 572 -15.58 31.03 -14.97
CA VAL A 572 -15.83 29.66 -15.42
C VAL A 572 -16.45 28.88 -14.27
N ALA A 573 -17.78 28.76 -14.28
CA ALA A 573 -18.47 27.97 -13.28
C ALA A 573 -18.03 26.49 -13.35
N PRO A 574 -17.75 25.85 -12.20
CA PRO A 574 -17.36 24.44 -12.15
C PRO A 574 -18.49 23.53 -12.63
N HIS A 575 -18.12 22.35 -13.11
CA HIS A 575 -19.06 21.31 -13.53
C HIS A 575 -18.60 19.93 -13.04
N GLY A 576 -19.26 18.86 -13.48
CA GLY A 576 -19.12 17.50 -12.95
C GLY A 576 -20.27 17.12 -12.03
N LEU A 577 -20.36 15.84 -11.64
CA LEU A 577 -21.48 15.32 -10.85
C LEU A 577 -21.72 16.14 -9.55
N LEU A 578 -20.64 16.54 -8.87
CA LEU A 578 -20.71 17.40 -7.67
C LEU A 578 -20.36 18.85 -7.98
N GLY A 579 -19.45 19.11 -8.92
CA GLY A 579 -19.00 20.47 -9.25
C GLY A 579 -20.11 21.37 -9.77
N GLN A 580 -21.10 20.81 -10.47
CA GLN A 580 -22.26 21.58 -10.93
C GLN A 580 -23.17 22.11 -9.81
N THR A 581 -23.03 21.60 -8.58
CA THR A 581 -23.80 22.08 -7.42
C THR A 581 -23.29 23.42 -6.89
N TYR A 582 -22.14 23.89 -7.36
CA TYR A 582 -21.61 25.23 -7.05
C TYR A 582 -22.01 26.21 -8.16
N ASP A 583 -23.30 26.41 -8.31
CA ASP A 583 -23.94 27.12 -9.43
C ASP A 583 -24.30 28.58 -9.14
N ASN A 584 -23.81 29.13 -8.02
CA ASN A 584 -23.99 30.55 -7.64
C ASN A 584 -25.45 30.92 -7.36
N ASP A 585 -26.27 29.93 -7.00
CA ASP A 585 -27.51 30.14 -6.28
C ASP A 585 -27.41 29.54 -4.86
N THR A 586 -28.48 29.59 -4.09
CA THR A 586 -28.56 28.96 -2.76
C THR A 586 -29.65 27.89 -2.73
N ILE A 587 -30.03 27.35 -3.89
CA ILE A 587 -31.20 26.51 -4.08
C ILE A 587 -30.74 25.07 -4.30
N PRO A 588 -31.03 24.15 -3.37
CA PRO A 588 -30.67 22.75 -3.56
C PRO A 588 -31.53 22.11 -4.66
N ILE A 589 -30.90 21.33 -5.55
CA ILE A 589 -31.61 20.49 -6.50
C ILE A 589 -31.53 19.04 -6.04
N HIS A 590 -32.67 18.47 -5.65
CA HIS A 590 -32.75 17.08 -5.24
C HIS A 590 -33.09 16.18 -6.42
N GLY A 591 -32.30 15.12 -6.58
CA GLY A 591 -32.50 14.12 -7.62
C GLY A 591 -33.15 12.87 -7.04
N LYS A 592 -33.31 11.88 -7.91
CA LYS A 592 -33.79 10.56 -7.55
C LYS A 592 -32.88 9.92 -6.50
N ARG A 593 -33.51 9.23 -5.56
CA ARG A 593 -32.86 8.43 -4.51
C ARG A 593 -33.41 7.02 -4.52
N ASP A 594 -32.55 6.08 -4.15
CA ASP A 594 -32.89 4.69 -4.03
C ASP A 594 -33.83 4.45 -2.85
N ARG A 595 -34.76 3.52 -3.03
CA ARG A 595 -35.80 3.21 -2.06
C ARG A 595 -35.43 1.93 -1.32
N TYR A 596 -35.01 2.08 -0.07
CA TYR A 596 -34.68 0.95 0.81
C TYR A 596 -35.88 0.46 1.64
N ASN A 597 -37.07 1.06 1.43
CA ASN A 597 -38.30 0.72 2.13
C ASN A 597 -39.14 -0.36 1.43
N VAL A 598 -38.74 -0.78 0.21
CA VAL A 598 -39.38 -1.81 -0.60
C VAL A 598 -38.31 -2.75 -1.16
N LEU A 599 -38.58 -4.05 -1.19
CA LEU A 599 -37.73 -5.08 -1.80
C LEU A 599 -37.91 -5.16 -3.32
N ASP A 600 -37.00 -5.87 -3.97
CA ASP A 600 -37.06 -6.15 -5.40
C ASP A 600 -38.34 -6.91 -5.81
N ASP A 601 -38.97 -7.65 -4.88
CA ASP A 601 -40.25 -8.35 -5.08
C ASP A 601 -41.50 -7.47 -4.82
N GLY A 602 -41.31 -6.19 -4.50
CA GLY A 602 -42.38 -5.23 -4.23
C GLY A 602 -42.91 -5.25 -2.80
N SER A 603 -42.44 -6.16 -1.94
CA SER A 603 -42.87 -6.22 -0.53
C SER A 603 -42.13 -5.18 0.33
N PRO A 604 -42.76 -4.65 1.41
CA PRO A 604 -42.13 -3.63 2.25
C PRO A 604 -41.02 -4.21 3.15
N THR A 605 -39.99 -3.41 3.46
CA THR A 605 -38.83 -3.86 4.26
C THR A 605 -39.06 -3.87 5.80
N ARG A 606 -40.31 -3.86 6.27
CA ARG A 606 -40.75 -3.65 7.69
C ARG A 606 -39.84 -4.29 8.75
N SER A 607 -39.63 -3.61 9.89
CA SER A 607 -38.84 -4.03 11.07
C SER A 607 -38.82 -5.55 11.27
N ARG A 608 -37.68 -6.19 10.93
CA ARG A 608 -37.59 -7.64 10.88
C ARG A 608 -36.89 -8.24 12.10
N SER A 609 -37.54 -9.23 12.70
CA SER A 609 -36.89 -10.22 13.55
C SER A 609 -35.94 -11.14 12.74
N SER A 610 -36.12 -11.28 11.42
CA SER A 610 -35.37 -12.15 10.49
C SER A 610 -34.77 -11.43 9.26
N ILE A 611 -34.12 -12.17 8.33
CA ILE A 611 -33.42 -11.58 7.15
C ILE A 611 -34.40 -10.89 6.17
N GLY A 612 -33.91 -9.76 5.65
CA GLY A 612 -34.54 -8.68 4.88
C GLY A 612 -34.89 -8.91 3.43
N GLY A 613 -34.47 -9.97 2.76
CA GLY A 613 -34.63 -10.07 1.29
C GLY A 613 -33.68 -9.12 0.54
N HIS A 614 -33.93 -8.91 -0.77
CA HIS A 614 -33.03 -8.21 -1.70
C HIS A 614 -33.55 -6.83 -2.10
N VAL A 615 -32.63 -5.86 -2.20
CA VAL A 615 -32.86 -4.51 -2.73
C VAL A 615 -31.79 -4.20 -3.76
N THR A 616 -32.19 -3.74 -4.94
CA THR A 616 -31.29 -3.29 -6.00
C THR A 616 -31.37 -1.78 -6.16
N THR A 617 -30.23 -1.11 -6.10
CA THR A 617 -30.15 0.34 -6.35
C THR A 617 -30.14 0.62 -7.84
N HIS A 618 -30.72 1.75 -8.26
CA HIS A 618 -30.90 2.14 -9.67
C HIS A 618 -30.67 3.63 -9.95
N ALA A 619 -30.75 4.51 -8.95
CA ALA A 619 -30.60 5.95 -9.17
C ALA A 619 -29.21 6.28 -9.74
N ALA A 620 -29.15 7.23 -10.66
CA ALA A 620 -27.97 7.67 -11.39
C ALA A 620 -27.94 9.20 -11.57
N GLY A 621 -28.37 9.92 -10.53
CA GLY A 621 -28.40 11.38 -10.50
C GLY A 621 -29.55 12.04 -11.26
N GLU A 622 -30.55 11.28 -11.72
CA GLU A 622 -31.67 11.82 -12.49
C GLU A 622 -32.39 12.93 -11.70
N GLY A 623 -32.65 14.06 -12.37
CA GLY A 623 -33.30 15.22 -11.76
C GLY A 623 -32.39 16.14 -10.95
N ALA A 624 -31.17 15.70 -10.59
CA ALA A 624 -30.18 16.56 -9.94
C ALA A 624 -29.06 17.04 -10.88
N ILE A 625 -28.72 16.23 -11.89
CA ILE A 625 -27.61 16.51 -12.80
C ILE A 625 -28.11 17.03 -14.15
N GLU A 626 -27.35 17.92 -14.78
CA GLU A 626 -27.57 18.33 -16.16
C GLU A 626 -27.28 17.15 -17.11
N GLY A 627 -28.21 16.81 -17.99
CA GLY A 627 -28.06 15.68 -18.91
C GLY A 627 -28.17 14.30 -18.24
N SER A 628 -27.53 13.30 -18.83
CA SER A 628 -27.54 11.91 -18.33
C SER A 628 -26.22 11.51 -17.67
N ALA A 629 -26.22 10.51 -16.80
CA ALA A 629 -25.01 9.98 -16.17
C ALA A 629 -23.87 9.69 -17.16
N GLU A 630 -24.17 9.09 -18.32
CA GLU A 630 -23.16 8.77 -19.34
C GLU A 630 -22.45 10.00 -19.93
N MET A 631 -23.04 11.20 -19.88
CA MET A 631 -22.39 12.43 -20.34
C MET A 631 -21.23 12.85 -19.44
N TYR A 632 -21.17 12.34 -18.21
CA TYR A 632 -20.08 12.54 -17.24
C TYR A 632 -19.05 11.42 -17.28
N ARG A 633 -19.29 10.37 -18.07
CA ARG A 633 -18.42 9.19 -18.15
C ARG A 633 -17.22 9.50 -19.03
N ILE A 634 -16.06 9.03 -18.60
CA ILE A 634 -14.81 9.11 -19.35
C ILE A 634 -14.29 7.71 -19.68
N THR A 635 -13.50 7.61 -20.75
CA THR A 635 -13.03 6.32 -21.28
C THR A 635 -11.78 5.86 -20.56
N ASN A 636 -10.77 6.73 -20.45
CA ASN A 636 -9.50 6.39 -19.80
C ASN A 636 -9.36 7.11 -18.46
N PRO A 637 -8.61 6.51 -17.51
CA PRO A 637 -8.14 7.22 -16.34
C PRO A 637 -7.44 8.53 -16.75
N PHE A 638 -7.78 9.62 -16.06
CA PHE A 638 -7.25 10.98 -16.27
C PHE A 638 -7.78 11.77 -17.48
N ASP A 639 -8.65 11.20 -18.32
CA ASP A 639 -9.30 11.96 -19.38
C ASP A 639 -10.03 13.17 -18.79
N THR A 640 -9.89 14.31 -19.46
CA THR A 640 -10.53 15.57 -19.05
C THR A 640 -11.65 15.99 -19.97
N ASP A 641 -11.78 15.31 -21.11
CA ASP A 641 -12.76 15.66 -22.14
C ASP A 641 -14.02 14.83 -21.94
N PHE A 642 -15.13 15.53 -21.72
CA PHE A 642 -16.47 14.99 -21.57
C PHE A 642 -17.47 16.13 -21.89
N ALA A 643 -18.77 15.82 -21.95
CA ALA A 643 -19.80 16.73 -22.45
C ALA A 643 -19.81 18.11 -21.77
N PHE A 644 -19.45 18.17 -20.48
CA PHE A 644 -19.47 19.40 -19.68
C PHE A 644 -18.09 19.84 -19.19
N SER A 645 -17.02 19.40 -19.85
CA SER A 645 -15.66 19.73 -19.42
C SER A 645 -15.46 21.24 -19.25
N ARG A 646 -14.69 21.60 -18.21
CA ARG A 646 -14.18 22.94 -17.94
C ARG A 646 -12.66 22.97 -17.96
N PHE A 647 -12.01 21.82 -18.12
CA PHE A 647 -10.56 21.73 -18.03
C PHE A 647 -9.88 22.47 -19.18
N GLY A 648 -8.94 23.37 -18.85
CA GLY A 648 -8.26 24.22 -19.83
C GLY A 648 -9.09 25.38 -20.39
N MET A 649 -10.33 25.59 -19.95
CA MET A 649 -11.15 26.73 -20.41
C MET A 649 -10.64 28.06 -19.84
N THR A 650 -10.58 29.07 -20.71
CA THR A 650 -10.24 30.46 -20.35
C THR A 650 -11.39 31.43 -20.59
N ALA A 651 -12.34 31.06 -21.47
CA ALA A 651 -13.52 31.87 -21.75
C ALA A 651 -14.59 31.67 -20.65
N PRO A 652 -15.33 32.72 -20.26
CA PRO A 652 -16.41 32.61 -19.29
C PRO A 652 -17.43 31.53 -19.67
N LYS A 653 -17.87 30.76 -18.69
CA LYS A 653 -18.84 29.68 -18.86
C LYS A 653 -19.83 29.69 -17.71
N ALA A 654 -21.11 29.74 -18.06
CA ALA A 654 -22.20 29.76 -17.10
C ALA A 654 -22.28 28.45 -16.28
N PRO A 655 -22.88 28.50 -15.07
CA PRO A 655 -23.31 27.33 -14.32
C PRO A 655 -24.24 26.39 -15.09
N ARG A 656 -24.58 25.24 -14.50
CA ARG A 656 -25.55 24.29 -15.08
C ARG A 656 -26.85 25.00 -15.47
N ALA A 657 -27.47 24.55 -16.56
CA ALA A 657 -28.81 25.00 -16.91
C ALA A 657 -29.81 24.38 -15.92
N THR A 658 -30.46 25.20 -15.09
CA THR A 658 -31.52 24.72 -14.19
C THR A 658 -32.81 24.54 -14.98
N VAL A 659 -33.40 23.35 -14.92
CA VAL A 659 -34.77 23.13 -15.39
C VAL A 659 -35.67 23.44 -14.20
N ASP A 660 -36.43 24.53 -14.29
CA ASP A 660 -37.40 24.89 -13.27
C ASP A 660 -38.44 23.75 -13.15
N VAL A 661 -38.49 23.12 -11.97
CA VAL A 661 -39.42 22.01 -11.68
C VAL A 661 -40.88 22.49 -11.57
N SER A 662 -41.16 23.76 -11.89
CA SER A 662 -42.51 24.31 -12.09
C SER A 662 -43.01 24.29 -13.54
N GLY A 663 -42.24 23.79 -14.52
CA GLY A 663 -42.72 23.62 -15.90
C GLY A 663 -42.77 24.91 -16.74
N SER A 664 -41.97 25.91 -16.40
CA SER A 664 -41.77 27.11 -17.22
C SER A 664 -40.30 27.24 -17.62
N SER A 665 -39.98 27.07 -18.91
CA SER A 665 -38.65 27.40 -19.42
C SER A 665 -38.47 28.92 -19.41
N THR A 666 -37.56 29.46 -18.61
CA THR A 666 -37.08 30.84 -18.79
C THR A 666 -35.60 30.89 -19.06
N THR A 667 -35.27 31.13 -20.32
CA THR A 667 -34.07 31.82 -20.77
C THR A 667 -33.94 33.17 -20.03
N SER A 668 -32.75 33.42 -19.48
CA SER A 668 -32.16 34.75 -19.22
C SER A 668 -32.88 35.77 -18.31
N ARG A 669 -32.36 35.99 -17.09
CA ARG A 669 -32.26 37.32 -16.46
C ARG A 669 -30.97 37.47 -15.64
N LYS A 670 -29.90 37.97 -16.28
CA LYS A 670 -28.87 38.80 -15.62
C LYS A 670 -28.52 39.96 -16.54
N LYS A 671 -29.37 40.99 -16.50
CA LYS A 671 -29.06 42.36 -16.90
C LYS A 671 -29.69 43.27 -15.84
N LEU A 672 -28.99 43.50 -14.73
CA LEU A 672 -29.06 44.71 -13.90
C LEU A 672 -28.13 44.54 -12.68
N ALA A 673 -26.94 45.13 -12.75
CA ALA A 673 -26.18 45.64 -11.61
C ALA A 673 -25.03 46.52 -12.14
N SER A 674 -25.40 47.56 -12.87
CA SER A 674 -24.51 48.66 -13.22
C SER A 674 -25.30 49.97 -13.20
N SER A 675 -25.78 50.38 -12.02
CA SER A 675 -26.22 51.76 -11.76
C SER A 675 -26.53 51.98 -10.27
N ILE A 676 -25.51 51.98 -9.40
CA ILE A 676 -25.53 52.84 -8.19
C ILE A 676 -24.09 53.32 -7.97
N ALA A 677 -23.73 54.35 -8.72
CA ALA A 677 -22.71 55.32 -8.35
C ALA A 677 -23.30 56.68 -8.70
N SER A 678 -23.85 57.34 -7.66
CA SER A 678 -24.04 58.78 -7.54
C SER A 678 -23.89 59.11 -6.06
#